data_AF-A0AAN9Y4K2-F1
#
_entry.id   AF-A0AAN9Y4K2-F1
#
_cell.length_a   1.000
_cell.length_b   1.000
_cell.length_c   1.000
_cell.angle_alpha   90.00
_cell.angle_beta   90.00
_cell.angle_gamma   90.00
#
_symmetry.space_group_name_H-M   'P 1'
#
loop_
_entity.id
_entity.type
_entity.pdbx_description
1 polymer ?
#
loop_
_entity_poly.entity_id
_entity_poly.type
_entity_poly.pdbx_seq_one_letter_code
_entity_poly.pdbx_strand_id
1 'polypeptide(L)'
;MAGKKFQYDESGGTFYYFILSFLALLLVPGTYYWWPRKKQKDAESNESQCQCTGCKRKQLIMQKSEPWKIFKHTLIKLLIISGWIILAFLAYKVSQFDYEYSNFDPYEILGIPLGSSEATIKKAYRRLSLILHPDKETGDEKAFMKLTKAYQALTDDESRKNWEKYGNPDGPGAMSFGIALPSWIVEKENSVLVLGLYALVFMVALPTAVGMWWYKSIRYSGDKVLLNTTRMYYFFFDKTPQMQLKRVIMILGASLEFEKKFNSDIVERETDEIEMPKLIHQLPNLGEKNRERPLYYKYSLKARALIHAHLSRIPLNPETLDQDRMVVVKKCPHLIQEMINCISQLILLAYAQRVPRLLSIETLENCMKLCPMIVQALWERKSPLLQLPYIQEEHLKYFVIRKKYIRNVQQFAQLKMEDKRSILKFLKEDQIDDVIKVASKMPLIDFQVRCEVIDDENSTVFTAGAIVTVTVLLKRKNLSEVFGDETYKDNKNIIENDEKEKESVEKEPEESKTTEEKPENEDQSLIKNATSTSSSRPVWQKKQYKPKKAGAKKQQQKKMSNAEKKKLNWERKQKEKEEREKENEKKDKSEKNKDETKKHSDDNENSNSESDGSSSEEEESGKSDHENDDSKKANNSKRVQEHSNDDDDDDDWEKFQTGINKRDRALEGRSKQSHSVHCPYFPEDKQEYWWVYVSDRKSRTLLTAPYHVTELVDYEEIQLKFTAPRWPNVYTFAVCLRSDSYLGFDRMHEIKLDVKEAPKIPTEHPQWEMSDEEDESKADDDNEDVSEFTTDEDVED
;
A
#
# COMPACT_ATOMS: atom_id res chain seq x y z
N MET A 1 22.80 -34.89 33.09
CA MET A 1 22.03 -33.84 33.81
C MET A 1 20.57 -34.25 34.13
N ALA A 2 20.13 -35.47 33.82
CA ALA A 2 18.81 -35.97 34.21
C ALA A 2 18.88 -36.63 35.61
N GLY A 3 18.15 -36.08 36.60
CA GLY A 3 18.08 -36.62 37.96
C GLY A 3 18.23 -35.60 39.09
N LYS A 4 18.55 -34.34 38.80
CA LYS A 4 18.55 -33.27 39.80
C LYS A 4 17.09 -32.92 40.15
N LYS A 5 16.66 -33.23 41.37
CA LYS A 5 15.36 -32.80 41.90
C LYS A 5 15.44 -31.30 42.17
N PHE A 6 14.68 -30.49 41.42
CA PHE A 6 14.54 -29.07 41.72
C PHE A 6 13.76 -28.91 43.02
N GLN A 7 14.26 -28.06 43.90
CA GLN A 7 13.54 -27.65 45.10
C GLN A 7 12.69 -26.42 44.75
N TYR A 8 11.38 -26.50 44.99
CA TYR A 8 10.48 -25.35 44.83
C TYR A 8 10.50 -24.50 46.09
N ASP A 9 10.12 -23.24 45.95
CA ASP A 9 10.10 -22.31 47.07
C ASP A 9 8.88 -22.59 47.97
N GLU A 10 9.12 -23.23 49.12
CA GLU A 10 8.11 -23.47 50.16
C GLU A 10 7.87 -22.20 51.01
N SER A 11 8.84 -21.29 51.07
CA SER A 11 8.78 -20.05 51.87
C SER A 11 8.12 -18.88 51.14
N GLY A 12 8.07 -18.95 49.80
CA GLY A 12 7.55 -17.92 48.91
C GLY A 12 8.45 -16.69 48.72
N GLY A 13 9.56 -16.58 49.46
CA GLY A 13 10.45 -15.41 49.41
C GLY A 13 11.08 -15.18 48.04
N THR A 14 11.67 -16.22 47.43
CA THR A 14 12.34 -16.12 46.12
C THR A 14 11.35 -15.86 44.98
N PHE A 15 10.13 -16.40 45.08
CA PHE A 15 9.06 -16.16 44.13
C PHE A 15 8.65 -14.68 44.06
N TYR A 16 8.53 -14.02 45.22
CA TYR A 16 8.20 -12.60 45.25
C TYR A 16 9.28 -11.73 44.63
N TYR A 17 10.57 -12.03 44.83
CA TYR A 17 11.67 -11.34 44.13
C TYR A 17 11.63 -11.53 42.62
N PHE A 18 11.33 -12.76 42.16
CA PHE A 18 11.19 -13.07 40.73
C PHE A 18 10.04 -12.28 40.09
N ILE A 19 8.84 -12.32 40.69
CA ILE A 19 7.69 -11.55 40.18
C ILE A 19 7.96 -10.05 40.23
N LEU A 20 8.53 -9.54 41.34
CA LEU A 20 8.86 -8.12 41.47
C LEU A 20 9.77 -7.66 40.32
N SER A 21 10.83 -8.42 40.04
CA SER A 21 11.81 -8.11 38.99
C SER A 21 11.18 -8.19 37.60
N PHE A 22 10.39 -9.24 37.33
CA PHE A 22 9.69 -9.42 36.05
C PHE A 22 8.64 -8.33 35.80
N LEU A 23 7.85 -8.00 36.83
CA LEU A 23 6.86 -6.93 36.78
C LEU A 23 7.54 -5.57 36.57
N ALA A 24 8.65 -5.28 37.26
CA ALA A 24 9.42 -4.06 37.07
C ALA A 24 9.96 -3.93 35.64
N LEU A 25 10.49 -5.04 35.09
CA LEU A 25 11.02 -5.10 33.72
C LEU A 25 9.96 -4.82 32.65
N LEU A 26 8.72 -5.24 32.87
CA LEU A 26 7.60 -4.92 31.96
C LEU A 26 7.02 -3.53 32.21
N LEU A 27 6.84 -3.15 33.48
CA LEU A 27 6.12 -1.95 33.87
C LEU A 27 6.92 -0.67 33.58
N VAL A 28 8.23 -0.67 33.81
CA VAL A 28 9.06 0.54 33.59
C VAL A 28 9.09 0.94 32.10
N PRO A 29 9.48 0.08 31.15
CA PRO A 29 9.37 0.39 29.72
C PRO A 29 7.91 0.57 29.27
N GLY A 30 6.99 -0.25 29.79
CA GLY A 30 5.56 -0.15 29.47
C GLY A 30 4.96 1.20 29.83
N THR A 31 5.37 1.78 30.96
CA THR A 31 4.97 3.15 31.33
C THR A 31 5.57 4.18 30.40
N TYR A 32 6.83 4.07 30.01
CA TYR A 32 7.45 5.02 29.10
C TYR A 32 6.74 5.08 27.73
N TYR A 33 6.43 3.92 27.15
CA TYR A 33 5.84 3.81 25.81
C TYR A 33 4.31 3.98 25.78
N TRP A 34 3.59 3.42 26.75
CA TRP A 34 2.12 3.41 26.73
C TRP A 34 1.48 4.49 27.60
N TRP A 35 2.25 5.28 28.35
CA TRP A 35 1.68 6.42 29.06
C TRP A 35 1.10 7.40 28.05
N PRO A 36 -0.21 7.68 28.12
CA PRO A 36 -0.87 8.53 27.13
C PRO A 36 -0.39 9.98 27.29
N ARG A 37 0.60 10.36 26.50
CA ARG A 37 1.04 11.73 26.35
C ARG A 37 -0.05 12.48 25.61
N LYS A 38 -0.63 13.50 26.26
CA LYS A 38 -1.52 14.43 25.58
C LYS A 38 -0.62 15.24 24.65
N LYS A 39 -0.64 14.94 23.34
CA LYS A 39 0.00 15.81 22.34
C LYS A 39 -0.61 17.20 22.55
N GLN A 40 0.20 18.17 22.95
CA GLN A 40 -0.24 19.55 23.06
C GLN A 40 -0.72 19.92 21.65
N LYS A 41 -2.02 20.21 21.50
CA LYS A 41 -2.54 20.66 20.21
C LYS A 41 -1.99 22.07 20.03
N ASP A 42 -1.08 22.24 19.08
CA ASP A 42 -0.51 23.54 18.75
C ASP A 42 -1.67 24.49 18.41
N ALA A 43 -1.75 25.64 19.07
CA ALA A 43 -2.82 26.62 18.82
C ALA A 43 -2.86 27.04 17.34
N GLU A 44 -1.71 27.08 16.67
CA GLU A 44 -1.54 27.32 15.23
C GLU A 44 -2.29 26.30 14.35
N SER A 45 -2.43 25.05 14.80
CA SER A 45 -3.12 24.01 14.02
C SER A 45 -4.61 24.29 13.85
N ASN A 46 -5.26 24.86 14.88
CA ASN A 46 -6.68 25.21 14.85
C ASN A 46 -6.94 26.46 14.00
N GLU A 47 -6.03 27.45 14.00
CA GLU A 47 -6.16 28.66 13.17
C GLU A 47 -6.03 28.34 11.66
N SER A 48 -5.24 27.32 11.35
CA SER A 48 -5.04 26.85 9.98
C SER A 48 -6.23 26.07 9.40
N GLN A 49 -7.15 25.58 10.23
CA GLN A 49 -8.27 24.76 9.78
C GLN A 49 -9.47 25.61 9.36
N CYS A 50 -10.12 25.20 8.27
CA CYS A 50 -11.34 25.84 7.77
C CYS A 50 -12.49 25.68 8.76
N GLN A 51 -13.23 26.77 9.03
CA GLN A 51 -14.32 26.77 10.01
C GLN A 51 -15.72 26.60 9.38
N CYS A 52 -15.75 26.08 8.16
CA CYS A 52 -16.97 25.84 7.41
C CYS A 52 -17.96 24.92 8.13
N THR A 53 -19.27 25.07 7.86
CA THR A 53 -20.32 24.25 8.49
C THR A 53 -20.12 22.76 8.23
N GLY A 54 -19.70 22.39 7.01
CA GLY A 54 -19.36 21.02 6.66
C GLY A 54 -18.12 20.51 7.40
N CYS A 55 -17.09 21.36 7.54
CA CYS A 55 -15.84 21.06 8.24
C CYS A 55 -16.09 20.78 9.73
N LYS A 56 -16.89 21.65 10.38
CA LYS A 56 -17.34 21.48 11.77
C LYS A 56 -18.15 20.20 11.95
N ARG A 57 -19.09 19.92 11.03
CA ARG A 57 -19.87 18.69 11.04
C ARG A 57 -18.96 17.46 10.95
N LYS A 58 -17.98 17.45 10.04
CA LYS A 58 -16.99 16.38 9.90
C LYS A 58 -16.20 16.17 11.19
N GLN A 59 -15.68 17.23 11.80
CA GLN A 59 -14.95 17.15 13.06
C GLN A 59 -15.80 16.51 14.18
N LEU A 60 -17.10 16.83 14.26
CA LEU A 60 -18.01 16.19 15.22
C LEU A 60 -18.21 14.69 14.94
N ILE A 61 -18.33 14.30 13.67
CA ILE A 61 -18.44 12.89 13.26
C ILE A 61 -17.19 12.12 13.66
N MET A 62 -16.01 12.67 13.40
CA MET A 62 -14.72 12.05 13.73
C MET A 62 -14.50 11.91 15.23
N GLN A 63 -14.98 12.85 16.04
CA GLN A 63 -14.95 12.71 17.50
C GLN A 63 -15.89 11.59 17.99
N LYS A 64 -17.03 11.39 17.32
CA LYS A 64 -17.98 10.32 17.66
C LYS A 64 -17.54 8.93 17.19
N SER A 65 -16.73 8.82 16.12
CA SER A 65 -16.33 7.52 15.53
C SER A 65 -15.30 6.77 16.36
N GLU A 66 -14.61 7.42 17.31
CA GLU A 66 -13.65 6.80 18.22
C GLU A 66 -14.16 6.69 19.69
N PRO A 67 -15.34 6.09 19.97
CA PRO A 67 -15.89 6.10 21.33
C PRO A 67 -15.01 5.31 22.31
N TRP A 68 -14.31 4.28 21.81
CA TRP A 68 -13.40 3.45 22.59
C TRP A 68 -12.03 4.07 22.83
N LYS A 69 -11.69 5.21 22.22
CA LYS A 69 -10.35 5.81 22.42
C LYS A 69 -10.19 6.36 23.82
N ILE A 70 -11.22 7.04 24.33
CA ILE A 70 -11.25 7.52 25.71
C ILE A 70 -11.18 6.32 26.66
N PHE A 71 -12.04 5.32 26.45
CA PHE A 71 -12.05 4.10 27.27
C PHE A 71 -10.71 3.35 27.23
N LYS A 72 -10.08 3.23 26.05
CA LYS A 72 -8.77 2.59 25.89
C LYS A 72 -7.69 3.35 26.63
N HIS A 73 -7.65 4.69 26.50
CA HIS A 73 -6.69 5.50 27.26
C HIS A 73 -6.92 5.43 28.77
N THR A 74 -8.18 5.38 29.23
CA THR A 74 -8.48 5.20 30.65
C THR A 74 -8.12 3.80 31.13
N LEU A 75 -8.38 2.76 30.33
CA LEU A 75 -8.07 1.37 30.67
C LEU A 75 -6.56 1.15 30.76
N ILE A 76 -5.78 1.66 29.80
CA ILE A 76 -4.31 1.57 29.82
C ILE A 76 -3.75 2.30 31.05
N LYS A 77 -4.26 3.50 31.37
CA LYS A 77 -3.88 4.21 32.60
C LYS A 77 -4.18 3.39 33.84
N LEU A 78 -5.40 2.84 33.96
CA LEU A 78 -5.81 2.01 35.09
C LEU A 78 -4.93 0.76 35.22
N LEU A 79 -4.61 0.09 34.11
CA LEU A 79 -3.73 -1.07 34.10
C LEU A 79 -2.32 -0.70 34.60
N ILE A 80 -1.73 0.38 34.07
CA ILE A 80 -0.43 0.87 34.52
C ILE A 80 -0.46 1.22 36.02
N ILE A 81 -1.47 1.97 36.48
CA ILE A 81 -1.61 2.35 37.89
C ILE A 81 -1.77 1.10 38.77
N SER A 82 -2.61 0.15 38.37
CA SER A 82 -2.76 -1.12 39.09
C SER A 82 -1.46 -1.92 39.12
N GLY A 83 -0.68 -1.91 38.04
CA GLY A 83 0.64 -2.53 37.96
C GLY A 83 1.61 -1.93 38.96
N TRP A 84 1.63 -0.60 39.11
CA TRP A 84 2.46 0.08 40.12
C TRP A 84 1.99 -0.20 41.55
N ILE A 85 0.68 -0.26 41.78
CA ILE A 85 0.11 -0.63 43.09
C ILE A 85 0.53 -2.06 43.45
N ILE A 86 0.44 -3.00 42.50
CA ILE A 86 0.88 -4.39 42.69
C ILE A 86 2.40 -4.43 42.92
N LEU A 87 3.19 -3.67 42.17
CA LEU A 87 4.64 -3.60 42.36
C LEU A 87 4.99 -3.07 43.75
N ALA A 88 4.32 -2.02 44.21
CA ALA A 88 4.50 -1.46 45.56
C ALA A 88 4.05 -2.44 46.65
N PHE A 89 2.95 -3.16 46.45
CA PHE A 89 2.48 -4.20 47.35
C PHE A 89 3.46 -5.38 47.44
N LEU A 90 3.99 -5.83 46.31
CA LEU A 90 5.00 -6.88 46.26
C LEU A 90 6.31 -6.41 46.93
N ALA A 91 6.74 -5.17 46.68
CA ALA A 91 7.91 -4.60 47.35
C ALA A 91 7.71 -4.51 48.86
N TYR A 92 6.51 -4.14 49.33
CA TYR A 92 6.16 -4.16 50.74
C TYR A 92 6.19 -5.58 51.31
N LYS A 93 5.65 -6.57 50.60
CA LYS A 93 5.71 -7.99 51.01
C LYS A 93 7.16 -8.47 51.09
N VAL A 94 7.97 -8.16 50.08
CA VAL A 94 9.41 -8.45 50.03
C VAL A 94 10.16 -7.83 51.22
N SER A 95 9.84 -6.58 51.57
CA SER A 95 10.42 -5.87 52.73
C SER A 95 10.09 -6.51 54.09
N GLN A 96 9.01 -7.28 54.19
CA GLN A 96 8.63 -7.97 55.42
C GLN A 96 9.33 -9.33 55.56
N PHE A 97 10.03 -9.80 54.52
CA PHE A 97 10.82 -11.02 54.59
C PHE A 97 12.22 -10.68 55.11
N ASP A 98 12.51 -11.09 56.34
CA ASP A 98 13.86 -11.11 56.87
C ASP A 98 14.67 -12.20 56.16
N TYR A 99 15.64 -11.79 55.35
CA TYR A 99 16.62 -12.70 54.80
C TYR A 99 17.64 -12.99 55.91
N GLU A 100 17.55 -14.16 56.56
CA GLU A 100 18.66 -14.68 57.37
C GLU A 100 19.82 -14.99 56.43
N TYR A 101 20.67 -14.00 56.14
CA TYR A 101 22.00 -14.26 55.61
C TYR A 101 22.80 -14.84 56.77
N SER A 102 22.72 -16.15 56.98
CA SER A 102 23.56 -16.81 57.98
C SER A 102 24.99 -16.86 57.45
N ASN A 103 25.73 -15.77 57.59
CA ASN A 103 27.17 -15.85 57.59
C ASN A 103 27.52 -16.69 58.83
N PHE A 104 27.85 -17.97 58.64
CA PHE A 104 28.02 -18.91 59.73
C PHE A 104 29.37 -18.67 60.40
N ASP A 105 29.39 -17.81 61.43
CA ASP A 105 30.56 -17.61 62.28
C ASP A 105 30.41 -18.41 63.59
N PRO A 106 31.18 -19.51 63.76
CA PRO A 106 31.15 -20.32 64.96
C PRO A 106 31.50 -19.55 66.24
N TYR A 107 32.37 -18.54 66.15
CA TYR A 107 32.82 -17.75 67.30
C TYR A 107 31.73 -16.78 67.77
N GLU A 108 31.01 -16.16 66.82
CA GLU A 108 29.87 -15.28 67.11
C GLU A 108 28.69 -16.08 67.69
N ILE A 109 28.40 -17.26 67.14
CA ILE A 109 27.32 -18.15 67.64
C ILE A 109 27.60 -18.64 69.07
N LEU A 110 28.87 -18.90 69.40
CA LEU A 110 29.29 -19.31 70.76
C LEU A 110 29.52 -18.12 71.71
N GLY A 111 29.57 -16.88 71.19
CA GLY A 111 29.82 -15.66 71.96
C GLY A 111 31.25 -15.54 72.52
N ILE A 112 32.25 -16.01 71.78
CA ILE A 112 33.65 -16.11 72.24
C ILE A 112 34.57 -15.36 71.25
N PRO A 113 35.67 -14.70 71.68
CA PRO A 113 36.62 -14.09 70.76
C PRO A 113 37.36 -15.11 69.88
N LEU A 114 37.70 -14.69 68.66
CA LEU A 114 38.47 -15.46 67.69
C LEU A 114 39.80 -15.96 68.29
N GLY A 115 40.12 -17.25 68.12
CA GLY A 115 41.37 -17.86 68.63
C GLY A 115 41.31 -18.35 70.08
N SER A 116 40.12 -18.44 70.67
CA SER A 116 39.94 -18.96 72.03
C SER A 116 40.28 -20.44 72.16
N SER A 117 40.83 -20.83 73.31
CA SER A 117 41.23 -22.21 73.60
C SER A 117 40.05 -23.20 73.55
N GLU A 118 40.32 -24.48 73.28
CA GLU A 118 39.26 -25.51 73.30
C GLU A 118 38.55 -25.62 74.65
N ALA A 119 39.24 -25.36 75.76
CA ALA A 119 38.65 -25.37 77.09
C ALA A 119 37.57 -24.29 77.24
N THR A 120 37.80 -23.11 76.65
CA THR A 120 36.82 -22.01 76.62
C THR A 120 35.64 -22.30 75.69
N ILE A 121 35.88 -22.93 74.54
CA ILE A 121 34.82 -23.35 73.60
C ILE A 121 33.89 -24.39 74.26
N LYS A 122 34.46 -25.42 74.90
CA LYS A 122 33.71 -26.44 75.65
C LYS A 122 32.89 -25.85 76.80
N LYS A 123 33.42 -24.84 77.49
CA LYS A 123 32.73 -24.17 78.60
C LYS A 123 31.55 -23.32 78.12
N ALA A 124 31.71 -22.58 77.03
CA ALA A 124 30.65 -21.77 76.43
C ALA A 124 29.54 -22.65 75.83
N TYR A 125 29.92 -23.71 75.11
CA TYR A 125 28.96 -24.69 74.57
C TYR A 125 28.11 -25.31 75.68
N ARG A 126 28.72 -25.79 76.78
CA ARG A 126 27.97 -26.35 77.92
C ARG A 126 27.01 -25.35 78.57
N ARG A 127 27.39 -24.07 78.63
CA ARG A 127 26.54 -23.01 79.18
C ARG A 127 25.34 -22.74 78.28
N LEU A 128 25.58 -22.57 76.97
CA LEU A 128 24.54 -22.27 75.98
C LEU A 128 23.66 -23.48 75.67
N SER A 129 24.21 -24.69 75.67
CA SER A 129 23.45 -25.93 75.45
C SER A 129 22.46 -26.19 76.58
N LEU A 130 22.80 -25.79 77.81
CA LEU A 130 21.88 -25.85 78.95
C LEU A 130 20.80 -24.76 78.87
N ILE A 131 20.94 -23.72 78.06
CA ILE A 131 19.93 -22.68 77.91
C ILE A 131 19.02 -23.00 76.72
N LEU A 132 19.62 -23.41 75.60
CA LEU A 132 18.96 -23.63 74.32
C LEU A 132 18.45 -25.07 74.12
N HIS A 133 18.57 -25.96 75.11
CA HIS A 133 18.11 -27.35 74.99
C HIS A 133 16.60 -27.41 74.65
N PRO A 134 16.16 -28.24 73.68
CA PRO A 134 14.76 -28.28 73.24
C PRO A 134 13.76 -28.66 74.34
N ASP A 135 14.22 -29.37 75.38
CA ASP A 135 13.39 -29.76 76.54
C ASP A 135 13.21 -28.65 77.60
N LYS A 136 13.72 -27.43 77.39
CA LYS A 136 13.59 -26.32 78.35
C LYS A 136 12.61 -25.26 77.84
N GLU A 137 11.98 -24.53 78.77
CA GLU A 137 11.05 -23.44 78.45
C GLU A 137 11.69 -22.30 77.63
N THR A 138 13.03 -22.21 77.60
CA THR A 138 13.84 -21.25 76.81
C THR A 138 14.46 -21.87 75.55
N GLY A 139 14.05 -23.08 75.19
CA GLY A 139 14.63 -23.87 74.09
C GLY A 139 14.17 -23.40 72.71
N ASP A 140 15.13 -23.31 71.79
CA ASP A 140 14.89 -23.14 70.36
C ASP A 140 15.71 -24.20 69.62
N GLU A 141 15.02 -25.15 68.99
CA GLU A 141 15.63 -26.29 68.29
C GLU A 141 16.58 -25.83 67.16
N LYS A 142 16.22 -24.73 66.47
CA LYS A 142 17.04 -24.18 65.39
C LYS A 142 18.32 -23.54 65.92
N ALA A 143 18.20 -22.78 67.01
CA ALA A 143 19.35 -22.18 67.69
C ALA A 143 20.28 -23.24 68.29
N PHE A 144 19.70 -24.33 68.84
CA PHE A 144 20.47 -25.46 69.37
C PHE A 144 21.22 -26.23 68.27
N MET A 145 20.60 -26.44 67.11
CA MET A 145 21.30 -27.02 65.95
C MET A 145 22.44 -26.12 65.46
N LYS A 146 22.22 -24.80 65.32
CA LYS A 146 23.27 -23.83 64.96
C LYS A 146 24.42 -23.86 65.98
N LEU A 147 24.11 -23.91 67.28
CA LEU A 147 25.08 -24.02 68.37
C LEU A 147 25.91 -25.32 68.30
N THR A 148 25.24 -26.45 68.03
CA THR A 148 25.91 -27.76 67.90
C THR A 148 26.84 -27.79 66.70
N LYS A 149 26.40 -27.24 65.56
CA LYS A 149 27.24 -27.08 64.37
C LYS A 149 28.42 -26.13 64.63
N ALA A 150 28.22 -25.05 65.37
CA ALA A 150 29.29 -24.10 65.69
C ALA A 150 30.36 -24.74 66.60
N TYR A 151 29.93 -25.55 67.57
CA TYR A 151 30.85 -26.34 68.39
C TYR A 151 31.63 -27.34 67.54
N GLN A 152 30.95 -28.10 66.67
CA GLN A 152 31.58 -29.05 65.75
C GLN A 152 32.59 -28.37 64.83
N ALA A 153 32.25 -27.21 64.25
CA ALA A 153 33.13 -26.43 63.39
C ALA A 153 34.47 -26.04 64.07
N LEU A 154 34.49 -25.87 65.39
CA LEU A 154 35.68 -25.46 66.13
C LEU A 154 36.42 -26.60 66.83
N THR A 155 35.76 -27.74 67.08
CA THR A 155 36.37 -28.88 67.78
C THR A 155 36.80 -30.03 66.89
N ASP A 156 36.22 -30.15 65.69
CA ASP A 156 36.56 -31.21 64.75
C ASP A 156 37.48 -30.68 63.64
N ASP A 157 38.60 -31.37 63.41
CA ASP A 157 39.66 -30.91 62.50
C ASP A 157 39.19 -30.90 61.04
N GLU A 158 38.29 -31.81 60.65
CA GLU A 158 37.72 -31.85 59.30
C GLU A 158 36.70 -30.72 59.10
N SER A 159 35.77 -30.58 60.03
CA SER A 159 34.76 -29.49 60.04
C SER A 159 35.40 -28.11 60.09
N ARG A 160 36.52 -27.96 60.81
CA ARG A 160 37.29 -26.70 60.90
C ARG A 160 37.94 -26.33 59.57
N LYS A 161 38.60 -27.29 58.90
CA LYS A 161 39.17 -27.07 57.56
C LYS A 161 38.10 -26.75 56.53
N ASN A 162 36.93 -27.39 56.63
CA ASN A 162 35.79 -27.11 55.77
C ASN A 162 35.25 -25.70 55.97
N TRP A 163 35.13 -25.25 57.23
CA TRP A 163 34.75 -23.88 57.53
C TRP A 163 35.80 -22.86 57.06
N GLU A 164 37.10 -23.10 57.28
CA GLU A 164 38.18 -22.21 56.84
C GLU A 164 38.25 -22.09 55.30
N LYS A 165 37.90 -23.16 54.57
CA LYS A 165 37.96 -23.22 53.11
C LYS A 165 36.65 -22.82 52.39
N TYR A 166 35.50 -23.12 52.98
CA TYR A 166 34.18 -22.96 52.35
C TYR A 166 33.21 -22.07 53.14
N GLY A 167 33.60 -21.57 54.32
CA GLY A 167 32.76 -20.73 55.17
C GLY A 167 31.64 -21.48 55.93
N ASN A 168 31.62 -22.82 55.87
CA ASN A 168 30.60 -23.67 56.52
C ASN A 168 31.22 -25.00 56.99
N PRO A 169 30.93 -25.51 58.21
CA PRO A 169 31.45 -26.80 58.71
C PRO A 169 31.11 -28.02 57.85
N ASP A 170 29.99 -27.98 57.12
CA ASP A 170 29.48 -29.12 56.35
C ASP A 170 30.25 -29.36 55.02
N GLY A 171 31.26 -28.53 54.67
CA GLY A 171 32.07 -28.68 53.45
C GLY A 171 31.54 -27.93 52.22
N PRO A 172 31.99 -28.27 50.99
CA PRO A 172 31.47 -27.64 49.78
C PRO A 172 29.98 -27.92 49.68
N GLY A 173 29.15 -26.89 49.90
CA GLY A 173 27.70 -27.04 49.85
C GLY A 173 27.27 -27.66 48.53
N ALA A 174 26.47 -28.74 48.60
CA ALA A 174 25.84 -29.28 47.41
C ALA A 174 24.99 -28.16 46.79
N MET A 175 25.35 -27.70 45.57
CA MET A 175 24.55 -26.72 44.86
C MET A 175 23.16 -27.31 44.58
N SER A 176 22.19 -27.01 45.44
CA SER A 176 20.78 -27.30 45.20
C SER A 176 20.25 -26.26 44.21
N PHE A 177 19.77 -26.73 43.06
CA PHE A 177 19.12 -25.87 42.08
C PHE A 177 17.66 -25.70 42.52
N GLY A 178 17.35 -24.54 43.09
CA GLY A 178 15.98 -24.14 43.41
C GLY A 178 15.31 -23.44 42.23
N ILE A 179 14.02 -23.69 42.01
CA ILE A 179 13.19 -22.89 41.09
C ILE A 179 12.36 -21.94 41.94
N ALA A 180 12.35 -20.65 41.59
CA ALA A 180 11.60 -19.61 42.30
C ALA A 180 10.07 -19.72 42.13
N LEU A 181 9.54 -20.84 41.63
CA LEU A 181 8.10 -21.08 41.56
C LEU A 181 7.62 -21.63 42.91
N PRO A 182 6.44 -21.21 43.39
CA PRO A 182 5.93 -21.63 44.68
C PRO A 182 5.49 -23.10 44.63
N SER A 183 5.68 -23.85 45.72
CA SER A 183 5.38 -25.29 45.76
C SER A 183 3.92 -25.63 45.44
N TRP A 184 2.96 -24.79 45.87
CA TRP A 184 1.51 -25.04 45.73
C TRP A 184 1.02 -25.18 44.27
N ILE A 185 1.76 -24.66 43.28
CA ILE A 185 1.40 -24.81 41.86
C ILE A 185 1.75 -26.21 41.32
N VAL A 186 2.74 -26.87 41.91
CA VAL A 186 3.26 -28.19 41.52
C VAL A 186 2.77 -29.30 42.47
N GLU A 187 2.24 -28.94 43.63
CA GLU A 187 1.61 -29.88 44.56
C GLU A 187 0.50 -30.72 43.90
N LYS A 188 0.38 -31.98 44.32
CA LYS A 188 -0.51 -32.97 43.68
C LYS A 188 -1.98 -32.50 43.61
N GLU A 189 -2.42 -31.73 44.58
CA GLU A 189 -3.80 -31.22 44.66
C GLU A 189 -4.14 -30.24 43.53
N ASN A 190 -3.22 -29.32 43.20
CA ASN A 190 -3.45 -28.26 42.22
C ASN A 190 -2.84 -28.57 40.84
N SER A 191 -1.85 -29.46 40.76
CA SER A 191 -1.15 -29.79 39.52
C SER A 191 -2.09 -30.24 38.40
N VAL A 192 -3.16 -30.98 38.72
CA VAL A 192 -4.17 -31.43 37.75
C VAL A 192 -4.99 -30.25 37.21
N LEU A 193 -5.34 -29.28 38.07
CA LEU A 193 -6.06 -28.07 37.67
C LEU A 193 -5.21 -27.16 36.79
N VAL A 194 -3.94 -26.97 37.16
CA VAL A 194 -3.00 -26.14 36.40
C VAL A 194 -2.72 -26.77 35.03
N LEU A 195 -2.50 -28.08 34.98
CA LEU A 195 -2.31 -28.81 33.73
C LEU A 195 -3.56 -28.77 32.85
N GLY A 196 -4.75 -28.92 33.45
CA GLY A 196 -6.02 -28.80 32.75
C GLY A 196 -6.24 -27.40 32.17
N LEU A 197 -5.93 -26.34 32.92
CA LEU A 197 -5.98 -24.96 32.43
C LEU A 197 -4.99 -24.72 31.30
N TYR A 198 -3.75 -25.20 31.44
CA TYR A 198 -2.74 -25.12 30.39
C TYR A 198 -3.20 -25.82 29.11
N ALA A 199 -3.73 -27.04 29.22
CA ALA A 199 -4.29 -27.78 28.10
C ALA A 199 -5.47 -27.03 27.46
N LEU A 200 -6.37 -26.42 28.25
CA LEU A 200 -7.48 -25.63 27.71
C LEU A 200 -6.97 -24.42 26.92
N VAL A 201 -5.98 -23.69 27.44
CA VAL A 201 -5.41 -22.51 26.77
C VAL A 201 -4.73 -22.91 25.45
N PHE A 202 -3.91 -23.95 25.47
CA PHE A 202 -3.14 -24.35 24.27
C PHE A 202 -3.92 -25.18 23.26
N MET A 203 -4.85 -26.04 23.70
CA MET A 203 -5.63 -26.90 22.79
C MET A 203 -6.93 -26.23 22.31
N VAL A 204 -7.51 -25.31 23.09
CA VAL A 204 -8.78 -24.66 22.74
C VAL A 204 -8.59 -23.18 22.44
N ALA A 205 -8.08 -22.40 23.40
CA ALA A 205 -8.06 -20.95 23.25
C ALA A 205 -7.13 -20.47 22.12
N LEU A 206 -5.92 -21.04 22.03
CA LEU A 206 -4.95 -20.67 20.99
C LEU A 206 -5.43 -21.10 19.59
N PRO A 207 -5.85 -22.36 19.32
CA PRO A 207 -6.34 -22.76 18.01
C PRO A 207 -7.62 -22.03 17.59
N THR A 208 -8.52 -21.73 18.54
CA THR A 208 -9.73 -20.94 18.23
C THR A 208 -9.38 -19.48 17.91
N ALA A 209 -8.49 -18.84 18.68
CA ALA A 209 -8.07 -17.47 18.41
C ALA A 209 -7.32 -17.35 17.06
N VAL A 210 -6.36 -18.25 16.82
CA VAL A 210 -5.61 -18.31 15.56
C VAL A 210 -6.55 -18.64 14.41
N GLY A 211 -7.45 -19.61 14.57
CA GLY A 211 -8.45 -19.97 13.56
C GLY A 211 -9.37 -18.80 13.22
N MET A 212 -9.95 -18.13 14.23
CA MET A 212 -10.81 -16.95 14.01
C MET A 212 -10.07 -15.81 13.32
N TRP A 213 -8.82 -15.55 13.71
CA TRP A 213 -7.97 -14.55 13.06
C TRP A 213 -7.67 -14.93 11.60
N TRP A 214 -7.25 -16.17 11.35
CA TRP A 214 -6.90 -16.70 10.02
C TRP A 214 -8.09 -16.68 9.07
N TYR A 215 -9.23 -17.24 9.47
CA TYR A 215 -10.47 -17.25 8.66
C TYR A 215 -11.02 -15.84 8.41
N LYS A 216 -10.80 -14.91 9.33
CA LYS A 216 -11.15 -13.50 9.11
C LYS A 216 -10.18 -12.84 8.14
N SER A 217 -8.89 -13.13 8.23
CA SER A 217 -7.84 -12.51 7.41
C SER A 217 -7.91 -12.96 5.94
N ILE A 218 -8.09 -14.25 5.66
CA ILE A 218 -8.09 -14.79 4.28
C ILE A 218 -9.21 -14.23 3.41
N ARG A 219 -10.31 -13.75 4.02
CA ARG A 219 -11.45 -13.21 3.25
C ARG A 219 -11.14 -11.89 2.55
N TYR A 220 -10.08 -11.20 2.96
CA TYR A 220 -9.73 -9.88 2.46
C TYR A 220 -8.47 -9.91 1.60
N SER A 221 -8.46 -9.06 0.58
CA SER A 221 -7.27 -8.67 -0.18
C SER A 221 -6.34 -7.80 0.67
N GLY A 222 -5.11 -7.54 0.19
CA GLY A 222 -4.13 -6.69 0.89
C GLY A 222 -4.67 -5.29 1.22
N ASP A 223 -5.57 -4.77 0.40
CA ASP A 223 -6.24 -3.47 0.60
C ASP A 223 -7.53 -3.54 1.44
N LYS A 224 -7.74 -4.63 2.21
CA LYS A 224 -8.91 -4.86 3.08
C LYS A 224 -10.26 -4.88 2.34
N VAL A 225 -10.26 -5.27 1.06
CA VAL A 225 -11.44 -5.47 0.22
C VAL A 225 -11.80 -6.96 0.19
N LEU A 226 -13.08 -7.35 0.10
CA LEU A 226 -13.43 -8.77 0.07
C LEU A 226 -12.99 -9.42 -1.24
N LEU A 227 -12.37 -10.60 -1.17
CA LEU A 227 -11.94 -11.35 -2.37
C LEU A 227 -13.12 -11.68 -3.31
N ASN A 228 -14.33 -11.86 -2.78
CA ASN A 228 -15.52 -12.07 -3.61
C ASN A 228 -15.89 -10.82 -4.43
N THR A 229 -15.68 -9.62 -3.89
CA THR A 229 -15.85 -8.37 -4.63
C THR A 229 -14.77 -8.23 -5.69
N THR A 230 -13.51 -8.53 -5.37
CA THR A 230 -12.41 -8.56 -6.34
C THR A 230 -12.73 -9.51 -7.51
N ARG A 231 -13.22 -10.73 -7.23
CA ARG A 231 -13.69 -11.68 -8.27
C ARG A 231 -14.82 -11.12 -9.12
N MET A 232 -15.77 -10.41 -8.51
CA MET A 232 -16.86 -9.75 -9.23
C MET A 232 -16.32 -8.67 -10.18
N TYR A 233 -15.34 -7.87 -9.73
CA TYR A 233 -14.68 -6.88 -10.58
C TYR A 233 -13.99 -7.54 -11.77
N TYR A 234 -13.18 -8.57 -11.55
CA TYR A 234 -12.56 -9.33 -12.65
C TYR A 234 -13.56 -9.77 -13.70
N PHE A 235 -14.68 -10.36 -13.27
CA PHE A 235 -15.74 -10.80 -14.18
C PHE A 235 -16.31 -9.66 -15.04
N PHE A 236 -16.61 -8.50 -14.45
CA PHE A 236 -17.18 -7.38 -15.21
C PHE A 236 -16.17 -6.71 -16.13
N PHE A 237 -14.93 -6.55 -15.67
CA PHE A 237 -13.87 -5.92 -16.45
C PHE A 237 -13.45 -6.78 -17.65
N ASP A 238 -13.36 -8.10 -17.49
CA ASP A 238 -13.08 -9.04 -18.59
C ASP A 238 -14.25 -9.08 -19.61
N LYS A 239 -15.49 -9.10 -19.11
CA LYS A 239 -16.69 -9.15 -19.96
C LYS A 239 -16.83 -7.92 -20.85
N THR A 240 -16.55 -6.74 -20.31
CA THR A 240 -16.71 -5.45 -21.01
C THR A 240 -15.42 -4.62 -20.95
N PRO A 241 -14.52 -4.74 -21.95
CA PRO A 241 -13.23 -4.04 -21.94
C PRO A 241 -13.32 -2.51 -22.05
N GLN A 242 -14.35 -1.99 -22.72
CA GLN A 242 -14.66 -0.56 -22.79
C GLN A 242 -15.90 -0.25 -21.97
N MET A 243 -15.73 0.51 -20.88
CA MET A 243 -16.81 0.89 -19.98
C MET A 243 -16.88 2.40 -19.77
N GLN A 244 -18.09 2.93 -19.93
CA GLN A 244 -18.42 4.30 -19.59
C GLN A 244 -18.53 4.48 -18.07
N LEU A 245 -18.24 5.69 -17.59
CA LEU A 245 -18.31 6.06 -16.16
C LEU A 245 -19.62 5.62 -15.47
N LYS A 246 -20.78 5.74 -16.15
CA LYS A 246 -22.07 5.30 -15.61
C LYS A 246 -22.07 3.83 -15.23
N ARG A 247 -21.48 2.96 -16.07
CA ARG A 247 -21.41 1.52 -15.81
C ARG A 247 -20.40 1.19 -14.71
N VAL A 248 -19.30 1.95 -14.63
CA VAL A 248 -18.32 1.85 -13.54
C VAL A 248 -18.99 2.15 -12.19
N ILE A 249 -19.81 3.20 -12.09
CA ILE A 249 -20.57 3.53 -10.87
C ILE A 249 -21.58 2.41 -10.51
N MET A 250 -22.22 1.79 -11.52
CA MET A 250 -23.10 0.65 -11.27
C MET A 250 -22.36 -0.55 -10.68
N ILE A 251 -21.16 -0.86 -11.19
CA ILE A 251 -20.32 -1.95 -10.69
C ILE A 251 -19.83 -1.63 -9.27
N LEU A 252 -19.39 -0.39 -9.00
CA LEU A 252 -19.02 0.06 -7.67
C LEU A 252 -20.20 -0.10 -6.69
N GLY A 253 -21.41 0.31 -7.08
CA GLY A 253 -22.60 0.13 -6.26
C GLY A 253 -22.99 -1.35 -6.05
N ALA A 254 -22.49 -2.29 -6.85
CA ALA A 254 -22.81 -3.71 -6.73
C ALA A 254 -21.85 -4.50 -5.83
N SER A 255 -20.83 -3.83 -5.29
CA SER A 255 -19.82 -4.42 -4.40
C SER A 255 -20.45 -5.11 -3.19
N LEU A 256 -19.94 -6.29 -2.82
CA LEU A 256 -20.53 -7.14 -1.78
C LEU A 256 -20.30 -6.59 -0.36
N GLU A 257 -19.43 -5.60 -0.21
CA GLU A 257 -19.19 -4.81 1.00
C GLU A 257 -20.46 -4.09 1.47
N PHE A 258 -21.38 -3.82 0.55
CA PHE A 258 -22.66 -3.17 0.81
C PHE A 258 -23.79 -4.18 1.07
N GLU A 259 -23.49 -5.48 1.05
CA GLU A 259 -24.46 -6.53 1.38
C GLU A 259 -24.29 -6.95 2.85
N LYS A 260 -25.41 -6.95 3.59
CA LYS A 260 -25.47 -7.32 5.01
C LYS A 260 -24.91 -8.71 5.33
N LYS A 261 -25.00 -9.66 4.40
CA LYS A 261 -24.48 -11.04 4.58
C LYS A 261 -22.96 -11.09 4.71
N PHE A 262 -22.27 -10.22 3.99
CA PHE A 262 -20.81 -10.17 3.97
C PHE A 262 -20.25 -9.12 4.93
N ASN A 263 -21.05 -8.09 5.25
CA ASN A 263 -20.67 -7.01 6.14
C ASN A 263 -21.77 -6.69 7.17
N SER A 264 -21.49 -6.94 8.44
CA SER A 264 -22.41 -6.64 9.56
C SER A 264 -22.63 -5.15 9.81
N ASP A 265 -21.77 -4.28 9.27
CA ASP A 265 -21.88 -2.83 9.45
C ASP A 265 -23.07 -2.23 8.68
N ILE A 266 -23.62 -2.96 7.71
CA ILE A 266 -24.74 -2.52 6.88
C ILE A 266 -26.07 -2.81 7.57
N VAL A 267 -26.85 -1.76 7.80
CA VAL A 267 -28.18 -1.84 8.39
C VAL A 267 -29.24 -1.79 7.28
N GLU A 268 -30.18 -2.73 7.33
CA GLU A 268 -31.38 -2.76 6.51
C GLU A 268 -32.55 -2.35 7.40
N ARG A 269 -33.22 -1.25 7.05
CA ARG A 269 -34.36 -0.70 7.81
C ARG A 269 -35.63 -0.79 6.96
N GLU A 270 -36.79 -0.93 7.59
CA GLU A 270 -38.09 -0.90 6.89
C GLU A 270 -38.35 0.49 6.26
N THR A 271 -37.84 1.56 6.89
CA THR A 271 -37.89 2.93 6.38
C THR A 271 -37.27 3.07 4.99
N ASP A 272 -36.32 2.21 4.64
CA ASP A 272 -35.66 2.24 3.34
C ASP A 272 -36.66 1.96 2.20
N GLU A 273 -37.69 1.14 2.43
CA GLU A 273 -38.69 0.84 1.40
C GLU A 273 -39.56 2.07 1.05
N ILE A 274 -39.63 3.06 1.94
CA ILE A 274 -40.38 4.31 1.74
C ILE A 274 -39.50 5.43 1.20
N GLU A 275 -38.29 5.58 1.74
CA GLU A 275 -37.39 6.68 1.39
C GLU A 275 -36.66 6.43 0.06
N MET A 276 -36.31 5.17 -0.24
CA MET A 276 -35.54 4.84 -1.45
C MET A 276 -36.29 5.12 -2.76
N PRO A 277 -37.57 4.74 -2.95
CA PRO A 277 -38.29 5.05 -4.18
C PRO A 277 -38.41 6.56 -4.43
N LYS A 278 -38.62 7.36 -3.37
CA LYS A 278 -38.66 8.83 -3.46
C LYS A 278 -37.33 9.37 -3.95
N LEU A 279 -36.21 8.87 -3.42
CA LEU A 279 -34.87 9.25 -3.85
C LEU A 279 -34.59 8.81 -5.31
N ILE A 280 -34.98 7.60 -5.68
CA ILE A 280 -34.79 7.08 -7.06
C ILE A 280 -35.54 7.94 -8.07
N HIS A 281 -36.76 8.40 -7.76
CA HIS A 281 -37.51 9.31 -8.63
C HIS A 281 -36.83 10.67 -8.84
N GLN A 282 -36.07 11.16 -7.84
CA GLN A 282 -35.33 12.41 -7.94
C GLN A 282 -34.04 12.27 -8.77
N LEU A 283 -33.53 11.05 -8.97
CA LEU A 283 -32.25 10.78 -9.58
C LEU A 283 -32.39 10.33 -11.05
N PRO A 284 -31.99 11.15 -12.03
CA PRO A 284 -31.98 10.71 -13.43
C PRO A 284 -30.86 9.67 -13.66
N ASN A 285 -31.11 8.74 -14.59
CA ASN A 285 -30.10 7.81 -15.13
C ASN A 285 -29.50 6.78 -14.15
N LEU A 286 -30.24 6.31 -13.14
CA LEU A 286 -29.77 5.29 -12.19
C LEU A 286 -29.60 3.87 -12.80
N GLY A 287 -30.25 3.60 -13.94
CA GLY A 287 -30.18 2.28 -14.60
C GLY A 287 -30.97 1.18 -13.86
N GLU A 288 -32.08 1.54 -13.21
CA GLU A 288 -32.96 0.61 -12.46
C GLU A 288 -33.45 -0.58 -13.31
N LYS A 289 -33.67 -0.36 -14.61
CA LYS A 289 -34.17 -1.39 -15.52
C LYS A 289 -33.12 -2.45 -15.91
N ASN A 290 -31.87 -2.31 -15.49
CA ASN A 290 -30.85 -3.31 -15.78
C ASN A 290 -31.13 -4.61 -15.01
N ARG A 291 -31.18 -5.74 -15.73
CA ARG A 291 -31.50 -7.07 -15.16
C ARG A 291 -30.26 -7.97 -14.97
N GLU A 292 -29.06 -7.44 -15.14
CA GLU A 292 -27.81 -8.16 -14.96
C GLU A 292 -27.51 -8.37 -13.46
N ARG A 293 -27.21 -9.61 -13.04
CA ARG A 293 -26.79 -9.93 -11.67
C ARG A 293 -25.32 -9.51 -11.46
N PRO A 294 -24.93 -8.96 -10.30
CA PRO A 294 -25.74 -8.58 -9.12
C PRO A 294 -26.30 -7.15 -9.17
N LEU A 295 -26.19 -6.46 -10.31
CA LEU A 295 -26.50 -5.03 -10.46
C LEU A 295 -27.96 -4.66 -10.17
N TYR A 296 -28.92 -5.59 -10.20
CA TYR A 296 -30.32 -5.29 -9.89
C TYR A 296 -30.72 -5.55 -8.44
N TYR A 297 -29.84 -6.11 -7.60
CA TYR A 297 -30.19 -6.43 -6.22
C TYR A 297 -30.51 -5.16 -5.41
N LYS A 298 -31.43 -5.28 -4.43
CA LYS A 298 -31.91 -4.16 -3.62
C LYS A 298 -30.75 -3.38 -2.97
N TYR A 299 -29.76 -4.09 -2.41
CA TYR A 299 -28.58 -3.45 -1.80
C TYR A 299 -27.76 -2.65 -2.84
N SER A 300 -27.63 -3.18 -4.06
CA SER A 300 -26.86 -2.52 -5.13
C SER A 300 -27.56 -1.25 -5.62
N LEU A 301 -28.89 -1.30 -5.76
CA LEU A 301 -29.70 -0.14 -6.08
C LEU A 301 -29.61 0.92 -4.98
N LYS A 302 -29.67 0.50 -3.71
CA LYS A 302 -29.49 1.38 -2.54
C LYS A 302 -28.14 2.07 -2.56
N ALA A 303 -27.04 1.31 -2.62
CA ALA A 303 -25.69 1.86 -2.65
C ALA A 303 -25.48 2.81 -3.83
N ARG A 304 -25.96 2.46 -5.03
CA ARG A 304 -25.87 3.31 -6.22
C ARG A 304 -26.64 4.62 -6.08
N ALA A 305 -27.87 4.56 -5.58
CA ALA A 305 -28.68 5.75 -5.36
C ALA A 305 -28.03 6.67 -4.31
N LEU A 306 -27.45 6.11 -3.24
CA LEU A 306 -26.71 6.87 -2.23
C LEU A 306 -25.44 7.53 -2.82
N ILE A 307 -24.69 6.83 -3.67
CA ILE A 307 -23.53 7.42 -4.38
C ILE A 307 -24.00 8.57 -5.28
N HIS A 308 -25.06 8.40 -6.06
CA HIS A 308 -25.61 9.48 -6.90
C HIS A 308 -26.12 10.66 -6.07
N ALA A 309 -26.79 10.40 -4.94
CA ALA A 309 -27.25 11.44 -4.02
C ALA A 309 -26.07 12.22 -3.40
N HIS A 310 -24.97 11.52 -3.09
CA HIS A 310 -23.72 12.12 -2.62
C HIS A 310 -23.09 13.03 -3.67
N LEU A 311 -22.92 12.55 -4.91
CA LEU A 311 -22.33 13.31 -6.02
C LEU A 311 -23.15 14.54 -6.41
N SER A 312 -24.48 14.47 -6.23
CA SER A 312 -25.40 15.59 -6.46
C SER A 312 -25.64 16.45 -5.21
N ARG A 313 -24.99 16.17 -4.08
CA ARG A 313 -25.15 16.87 -2.79
C ARG A 313 -26.60 16.99 -2.32
N ILE A 314 -27.43 15.97 -2.58
CA ILE A 314 -28.85 15.96 -2.15
C ILE A 314 -28.90 15.79 -0.62
N PRO A 315 -29.69 16.60 0.10
CA PRO A 315 -29.89 16.43 1.54
C PRO A 315 -30.73 15.18 1.81
N LEU A 316 -30.25 14.32 2.70
CA LEU A 316 -30.95 13.10 3.14
C LEU A 316 -31.27 13.21 4.63
N ASN A 317 -32.16 12.34 5.12
CA ASN A 317 -32.48 12.26 6.54
C ASN A 317 -31.22 11.87 7.34
N PRO A 318 -30.77 12.71 8.31
CA PRO A 318 -29.50 12.52 9.03
C PRO A 318 -29.47 11.27 9.91
N GLU A 319 -30.63 10.74 10.32
CA GLU A 319 -30.72 9.59 11.24
C GLU A 319 -30.84 8.24 10.52
N THR A 320 -31.28 8.23 9.25
CA THR A 320 -31.52 7.01 8.47
C THR A 320 -30.53 6.90 7.30
N LEU A 321 -30.92 7.35 6.10
CA LEU A 321 -30.17 7.16 4.86
C LEU A 321 -28.83 7.89 4.82
N ASP A 322 -28.68 9.01 5.54
CA ASP A 322 -27.40 9.71 5.57
C ASP A 322 -26.31 8.89 6.27
N GLN A 323 -26.65 8.12 7.31
CA GLN A 323 -25.71 7.21 7.95
C GLN A 323 -25.22 6.15 6.95
N ASP A 324 -26.14 5.61 6.16
CA ASP A 324 -25.82 4.61 5.14
C ASP A 324 -24.97 5.22 4.02
N ARG A 325 -25.29 6.45 3.59
CA ARG A 325 -24.46 7.23 2.65
C ARG A 325 -23.04 7.35 3.17
N MET A 326 -22.85 7.69 4.44
CA MET A 326 -21.52 7.84 5.04
C MET A 326 -20.74 6.52 5.04
N VAL A 327 -21.38 5.39 5.37
CA VAL A 327 -20.73 4.06 5.33
C VAL A 327 -20.33 3.70 3.90
N VAL A 328 -21.22 3.94 2.92
CA VAL A 328 -20.94 3.66 1.50
C VAL A 328 -19.77 4.50 1.00
N VAL A 329 -19.85 5.82 1.17
CA VAL A 329 -18.82 6.79 0.73
C VAL A 329 -17.47 6.49 1.36
N LYS A 330 -17.43 6.13 2.66
CA LYS A 330 -16.19 5.73 3.35
C LYS A 330 -15.47 4.56 2.69
N LYS A 331 -16.21 3.56 2.18
CA LYS A 331 -15.62 2.35 1.59
C LYS A 331 -15.17 2.55 0.13
N CYS A 332 -15.78 3.49 -0.58
CA CYS A 332 -15.55 3.67 -2.02
C CYS A 332 -14.09 3.87 -2.44
N PRO A 333 -13.24 4.68 -1.78
CA PRO A 333 -11.84 4.85 -2.19
C PRO A 333 -11.05 3.55 -2.24
N HIS A 334 -11.22 2.68 -1.23
CA HIS A 334 -10.56 1.37 -1.19
C HIS A 334 -11.07 0.44 -2.30
N LEU A 335 -12.37 0.47 -2.57
CA LEU A 335 -12.98 -0.31 -3.65
C LEU A 335 -12.49 0.14 -5.03
N ILE A 336 -12.38 1.46 -5.25
CA ILE A 336 -11.89 2.03 -6.51
C ILE A 336 -10.42 1.67 -6.73
N GLN A 337 -9.59 1.73 -5.68
CA GLN A 337 -8.21 1.29 -5.77
C GLN A 337 -8.13 -0.20 -6.16
N GLU A 338 -8.97 -1.06 -5.58
CA GLU A 338 -9.02 -2.47 -5.98
C GLU A 338 -9.52 -2.66 -7.42
N MET A 339 -10.48 -1.85 -7.89
CA MET A 339 -10.90 -1.85 -9.30
C MET A 339 -9.72 -1.50 -10.23
N ILE A 340 -8.92 -0.50 -9.87
CA ILE A 340 -7.71 -0.09 -10.61
C ILE A 340 -6.68 -1.24 -10.62
N ASN A 341 -6.44 -1.86 -9.46
CA ASN A 341 -5.55 -3.02 -9.35
C ASN A 341 -6.02 -4.19 -10.23
N CYS A 342 -7.33 -4.51 -10.22
CA CYS A 342 -7.92 -5.56 -11.06
C CYS A 342 -7.73 -5.27 -12.55
N ILE A 343 -8.00 -4.03 -12.98
CA ILE A 343 -7.81 -3.61 -14.39
C ILE A 343 -6.33 -3.73 -14.78
N SER A 344 -5.42 -3.27 -13.91
CA SER A 344 -3.98 -3.35 -14.16
C SER A 344 -3.50 -4.80 -14.30
N GLN A 345 -3.98 -5.70 -13.44
CA GLN A 345 -3.64 -7.13 -13.51
C GLN A 345 -4.22 -7.79 -14.78
N LEU A 346 -5.45 -7.45 -15.18
CA LEU A 346 -6.04 -7.92 -16.43
C LEU A 346 -5.25 -7.46 -17.66
N ILE A 347 -4.76 -6.22 -17.66
CA ILE A 347 -3.92 -5.70 -18.75
C ILE A 347 -2.60 -6.48 -18.82
N LEU A 348 -1.96 -6.76 -17.68
CA LEU A 348 -0.74 -7.57 -17.63
C LEU A 348 -0.98 -8.99 -18.15
N LEU A 349 -2.10 -9.62 -17.76
CA LEU A 349 -2.50 -10.94 -18.25
C LEU A 349 -2.81 -10.95 -19.76
N ALA A 350 -3.35 -9.85 -20.30
CA ALA A 350 -3.58 -9.68 -21.72
C ALA A 350 -2.26 -9.56 -22.50
N TYR A 351 -1.26 -8.85 -21.97
CA TYR A 351 0.09 -8.81 -22.56
C TYR A 351 0.76 -10.19 -22.54
N ALA A 352 0.54 -10.97 -21.48
CA ALA A 352 1.00 -12.36 -21.39
C ALA A 352 0.17 -13.34 -22.26
N GLN A 353 -0.76 -12.83 -23.09
CA GLN A 353 -1.66 -13.61 -23.96
C GLN A 353 -2.54 -14.64 -23.23
N ARG A 354 -2.71 -14.51 -21.91
CA ARG A 354 -3.61 -15.37 -21.11
C ARG A 354 -5.07 -14.95 -21.23
N VAL A 355 -5.31 -13.69 -21.57
CA VAL A 355 -6.65 -13.12 -21.78
C VAL A 355 -6.74 -12.60 -23.22
N PRO A 356 -7.81 -12.92 -23.97
CA PRO A 356 -7.88 -12.61 -25.40
C PRO A 356 -8.18 -11.14 -25.72
N ARG A 357 -8.57 -10.33 -24.72
CA ARG A 357 -9.04 -8.94 -24.91
C ARG A 357 -8.22 -7.98 -24.09
N LEU A 358 -7.71 -6.94 -24.75
CA LEU A 358 -7.03 -5.83 -24.09
C LEU A 358 -8.05 -4.80 -23.59
N LEU A 359 -7.92 -4.37 -22.34
CA LEU A 359 -8.76 -3.34 -21.75
C LEU A 359 -8.39 -1.95 -22.26
N SER A 360 -9.41 -1.11 -22.49
CA SER A 360 -9.21 0.28 -22.89
C SER A 360 -8.74 1.13 -21.71
N ILE A 361 -7.79 2.03 -21.97
CA ILE A 361 -7.35 3.02 -20.98
C ILE A 361 -8.49 3.93 -20.48
N GLU A 362 -9.50 4.18 -21.32
CA GLU A 362 -10.68 4.98 -20.93
C GLU A 362 -11.39 4.36 -19.71
N THR A 363 -11.46 3.03 -19.63
CA THR A 363 -12.09 2.33 -18.50
C THR A 363 -11.31 2.54 -17.21
N LEU A 364 -9.98 2.47 -17.27
CA LEU A 364 -9.08 2.73 -16.15
C LEU A 364 -9.21 4.18 -15.67
N GLU A 365 -9.16 5.13 -16.62
CA GLU A 365 -9.29 6.55 -16.35
C GLU A 365 -10.66 6.91 -15.75
N ASN A 366 -11.74 6.25 -16.19
CA ASN A 366 -13.07 6.41 -15.62
C ASN A 366 -13.14 5.90 -14.17
N CYS A 367 -12.40 4.84 -13.82
CA CYS A 367 -12.29 4.38 -12.43
C CYS A 367 -11.50 5.37 -11.59
N MET A 368 -10.37 5.87 -12.09
CA MET A 368 -9.56 6.89 -11.39
C MET A 368 -10.33 8.19 -11.15
N LYS A 369 -11.11 8.66 -12.14
CA LYS A 369 -11.96 9.85 -12.03
C LYS A 369 -13.03 9.73 -10.93
N LEU A 370 -13.47 8.51 -10.62
CA LEU A 370 -14.52 8.28 -9.64
C LEU A 370 -14.09 8.59 -8.20
N CYS A 371 -12.81 8.41 -7.87
CA CYS A 371 -12.36 8.67 -6.50
C CYS A 371 -12.41 10.16 -6.11
N PRO A 372 -11.83 11.11 -6.87
CA PRO A 372 -11.93 12.52 -6.53
C PRO A 372 -13.38 13.02 -6.58
N MET A 373 -14.22 12.45 -7.47
CA MET A 373 -15.67 12.71 -7.48
C MET A 373 -16.33 12.37 -6.13
N ILE A 374 -15.99 11.22 -5.53
CA ILE A 374 -16.54 10.78 -4.24
C ILE A 374 -15.94 11.58 -3.07
N VAL A 375 -14.63 11.85 -3.09
CA VAL A 375 -13.94 12.61 -2.03
C VAL A 375 -14.46 14.05 -1.98
N GLN A 376 -14.62 14.71 -3.12
CA GLN A 376 -15.11 16.10 -3.20
C GLN A 376 -16.64 16.24 -3.31
N ALA A 377 -17.36 15.12 -3.41
CA ALA A 377 -18.81 15.04 -3.60
C ALA A 377 -19.29 15.89 -4.80
N LEU A 378 -18.72 15.63 -5.98
CA LEU A 378 -18.99 16.37 -7.22
C LEU A 378 -19.01 15.43 -8.43
N TRP A 379 -19.85 15.76 -9.40
CA TRP A 379 -19.80 15.16 -10.74
C TRP A 379 -18.64 15.71 -11.57
N GLU A 380 -18.04 14.89 -12.43
CA GLU A 380 -16.95 15.29 -13.34
C GLU A 380 -17.32 16.50 -14.23
N ARG A 381 -18.58 16.60 -14.66
CA ARG A 381 -19.05 17.69 -15.55
C ARG A 381 -19.16 19.05 -14.84
N LYS A 382 -19.12 19.07 -13.50
CA LYS A 382 -19.27 20.29 -12.71
C LYS A 382 -17.93 21.00 -12.58
N SER A 383 -17.95 22.32 -12.37
CA SER A 383 -16.74 23.12 -12.25
C SER A 383 -15.90 22.69 -11.02
N PRO A 384 -14.57 22.52 -11.16
CA PRO A 384 -13.67 22.24 -10.04
C PRO A 384 -13.72 23.29 -8.91
N LEU A 385 -14.16 24.52 -9.19
CA LEU A 385 -14.29 25.60 -8.21
C LEU A 385 -15.27 25.27 -7.07
N LEU A 386 -16.22 24.35 -7.29
CA LEU A 386 -17.19 23.92 -6.28
C LEU A 386 -16.58 23.08 -5.14
N GLN A 387 -15.28 22.80 -5.19
CA GLN A 387 -14.51 22.18 -4.09
C GLN A 387 -14.21 23.18 -2.97
N LEU A 388 -14.19 24.48 -3.29
CA LEU A 388 -13.96 25.53 -2.30
C LEU A 388 -15.19 25.69 -1.39
N PRO A 389 -14.99 26.05 -0.11
CA PRO A 389 -16.10 26.20 0.82
C PRO A 389 -17.03 27.34 0.41
N TYR A 390 -18.31 27.25 0.76
CA TYR A 390 -19.35 28.28 0.51
C TYR A 390 -19.69 28.58 -0.97
N ILE A 391 -19.02 27.95 -1.94
CA ILE A 391 -19.32 28.14 -3.36
C ILE A 391 -20.43 27.18 -3.80
N GLN A 392 -21.46 27.74 -4.42
CA GLN A 392 -22.57 27.00 -5.02
C GLN A 392 -22.61 27.25 -6.53
N GLU A 393 -23.43 26.49 -7.26
CA GLU A 393 -23.51 26.57 -8.72
C GLU A 393 -23.98 27.95 -9.20
N GLU A 394 -24.82 28.62 -8.42
CA GLU A 394 -25.30 29.98 -8.70
C GLU A 394 -24.19 31.03 -8.66
N HIS A 395 -23.16 30.82 -7.83
CA HIS A 395 -22.05 31.75 -7.64
C HIS A 395 -21.03 31.70 -8.77
N LEU A 396 -21.02 30.64 -9.59
CA LEU A 396 -20.07 30.48 -10.70
C LEU A 396 -20.15 31.61 -11.74
N LYS A 397 -21.29 32.31 -11.82
CA LYS A 397 -21.48 33.48 -12.69
C LYS A 397 -20.54 34.65 -12.34
N TYR A 398 -20.12 34.76 -11.08
CA TYR A 398 -19.22 35.81 -10.61
C TYR A 398 -17.74 35.52 -10.88
N PHE A 399 -17.39 34.30 -11.29
CA PHE A 399 -16.01 33.88 -11.60
C PHE A 399 -15.56 34.34 -13.00
N VAL A 400 -15.72 35.65 -13.24
CA VAL A 400 -15.35 36.31 -14.49
C VAL A 400 -14.58 37.59 -14.17
N ILE A 401 -13.35 37.68 -14.64
CA ILE A 401 -12.52 38.90 -14.52
C ILE A 401 -12.20 39.41 -15.91
N ARG A 402 -12.49 40.69 -16.17
CA ARG A 402 -12.12 41.37 -17.44
C ARG A 402 -12.50 40.54 -18.68
N LYS A 403 -13.69 39.92 -18.67
CA LYS A 403 -14.22 39.01 -19.72
C LYS A 403 -13.51 37.65 -19.86
N LYS A 404 -12.60 37.27 -18.96
CA LYS A 404 -12.01 35.93 -18.87
C LYS A 404 -12.73 35.12 -17.80
N TYR A 405 -13.19 33.93 -18.16
CA TYR A 405 -13.79 32.96 -17.25
C TYR A 405 -12.70 32.18 -16.51
N ILE A 406 -12.82 32.07 -15.20
CA ILE A 406 -11.93 31.26 -14.38
C ILE A 406 -12.51 29.84 -14.35
N ARG A 407 -11.74 28.86 -14.84
CA ARG A 407 -12.21 27.46 -14.91
C ARG A 407 -11.67 26.59 -13.79
N ASN A 408 -10.43 26.84 -13.36
CA ASN A 408 -9.70 25.99 -12.43
C ASN A 408 -9.33 26.73 -11.14
N VAL A 409 -9.13 25.99 -10.06
CA VAL A 409 -8.72 26.57 -8.77
C VAL A 409 -7.31 27.18 -8.86
N GLN A 410 -6.41 26.60 -9.67
CA GLN A 410 -5.08 27.15 -9.90
C GLN A 410 -5.14 28.55 -10.55
N GLN A 411 -6.04 28.75 -11.53
CA GLN A 411 -6.27 30.06 -12.15
C GLN A 411 -6.86 31.06 -11.14
N PHE A 412 -7.75 30.59 -10.27
CA PHE A 412 -8.27 31.42 -9.18
C PHE A 412 -7.16 31.85 -8.19
N ALA A 413 -6.22 30.96 -7.89
CA ALA A 413 -5.11 31.25 -6.99
C ALA A 413 -4.09 32.24 -7.55
N GLN A 414 -3.86 32.26 -8.87
CA GLN A 414 -2.96 33.22 -9.52
C GLN A 414 -3.43 34.67 -9.41
N LEU A 415 -4.73 34.89 -9.19
CA LEU A 415 -5.30 36.23 -9.08
C LEU A 415 -4.75 37.00 -7.88
N LYS A 416 -4.68 38.33 -8.03
CA LYS A 416 -4.36 39.24 -6.92
C LYS A 416 -5.43 39.16 -5.85
N MET A 417 -5.06 39.46 -4.61
CA MET A 417 -6.01 39.41 -3.49
C MET A 417 -7.20 40.37 -3.66
N GLU A 418 -6.98 41.54 -4.27
CA GLU A 418 -8.02 42.50 -4.60
C GLU A 418 -9.05 41.90 -5.56
N ASP A 419 -8.58 41.25 -6.62
CA ASP A 419 -9.42 40.60 -7.63
C ASP A 419 -10.17 39.40 -7.01
N LYS A 420 -9.51 38.59 -6.16
CA LYS A 420 -10.14 37.48 -5.43
C LYS A 420 -11.28 37.99 -4.53
N ARG A 421 -11.02 39.02 -3.72
CA ARG A 421 -12.03 39.66 -2.87
C ARG A 421 -13.16 40.26 -3.69
N SER A 422 -12.85 40.80 -4.88
CA SER A 422 -13.87 41.35 -5.77
C SER A 422 -14.85 40.30 -6.30
N ILE A 423 -14.37 39.10 -6.64
CA ILE A 423 -15.20 37.97 -7.05
C ILE A 423 -16.04 37.48 -5.87
N LEU A 424 -15.44 37.40 -4.69
CA LEU A 424 -16.05 36.83 -3.49
C LEU A 424 -16.88 37.83 -2.67
N LYS A 425 -17.23 39.01 -3.23
CA LYS A 425 -18.02 40.05 -2.53
C LYS A 425 -19.38 39.58 -2.00
N PHE A 426 -19.91 38.47 -2.52
CA PHE A 426 -21.18 37.89 -2.06
C PHE A 426 -21.03 37.12 -0.72
N LEU A 427 -19.80 36.87 -0.26
CA LEU A 427 -19.49 36.20 1.00
C LEU A 427 -19.09 37.20 2.09
N LYS A 428 -19.20 36.79 3.36
CA LYS A 428 -18.68 37.55 4.50
C LYS A 428 -17.15 37.46 4.57
N GLU A 429 -16.49 38.43 5.18
CA GLU A 429 -15.00 38.45 5.30
C GLU A 429 -14.46 37.15 5.91
N ASP A 430 -15.06 36.65 7.01
CA ASP A 430 -14.67 35.36 7.63
C ASP A 430 -14.75 34.18 6.66
N GLN A 431 -15.76 34.18 5.77
CA GLN A 431 -15.96 33.12 4.77
C GLN A 431 -14.99 33.25 3.61
N ILE A 432 -14.62 34.47 3.23
CA ILE A 432 -13.60 34.75 2.22
C ILE A 432 -12.25 34.24 2.71
N ASP A 433 -11.91 34.51 3.97
CA ASP A 433 -10.68 34.03 4.59
C ASP A 433 -10.65 32.50 4.62
N ASP A 434 -11.75 31.82 4.97
CA ASP A 434 -11.84 30.36 4.89
C ASP A 434 -11.64 29.83 3.45
N VAL A 435 -12.22 30.48 2.44
CA VAL A 435 -12.00 30.12 1.02
C VAL A 435 -10.53 30.26 0.64
N ILE A 436 -9.89 31.37 1.02
CA ILE A 436 -8.47 31.63 0.72
C ILE A 436 -7.56 30.64 1.45
N LYS A 437 -7.83 30.35 2.73
CA LYS A 437 -7.09 29.35 3.52
C LYS A 437 -7.14 27.96 2.90
N VAL A 438 -8.32 27.56 2.43
CA VAL A 438 -8.48 26.26 1.74
C VAL A 438 -7.75 26.27 0.40
N ALA A 439 -7.93 27.32 -0.41
CA ALA A 439 -7.25 27.45 -1.68
C ALA A 439 -5.72 27.45 -1.53
N SER A 440 -5.17 28.08 -0.48
CA SER A 440 -3.73 28.11 -0.22
C SER A 440 -3.13 26.74 0.11
N LYS A 441 -3.92 25.85 0.72
CA LYS A 441 -3.47 24.49 1.10
C LYS A 441 -3.57 23.47 -0.02
N MET A 442 -4.27 23.80 -1.11
CA MET A 442 -4.39 22.89 -2.25
C MET A 442 -3.03 22.66 -2.92
N PRO A 443 -2.82 21.47 -3.52
CA PRO A 443 -1.52 21.08 -4.04
C PRO A 443 -1.18 21.80 -5.35
N LEU A 444 0.07 22.22 -5.46
CA LEU A 444 0.74 22.58 -6.70
C LEU A 444 1.89 21.58 -6.91
N ILE A 445 1.76 20.70 -7.89
CA ILE A 445 2.80 19.71 -8.18
C ILE A 445 3.65 20.20 -9.34
N ASP A 446 4.97 20.28 -9.11
CA ASP A 446 5.93 20.31 -10.19
C ASP A 446 6.20 18.88 -10.68
N PHE A 447 6.01 18.66 -11.97
CA PHE A 447 5.98 17.35 -12.61
C PHE A 447 7.07 17.30 -13.67
N GLN A 448 8.19 16.70 -13.32
CA GLN A 448 9.35 16.56 -14.20
C GLN A 448 9.53 15.09 -14.57
N VAL A 449 9.76 14.84 -15.85
CA VAL A 449 9.86 13.48 -16.40
C VAL A 449 11.18 13.37 -17.15
N ARG A 450 11.93 12.31 -16.85
CA ARG A 450 13.16 11.92 -17.55
C ARG A 450 13.04 10.49 -18.03
N CYS A 451 13.65 10.17 -19.16
CA CYS A 451 13.63 8.84 -19.73
C CYS A 451 15.05 8.41 -20.02
N GLU A 452 15.41 7.24 -19.51
CA GLU A 452 16.77 6.70 -19.57
C GLU A 452 16.72 5.17 -19.71
N VAL A 453 17.73 4.61 -20.36
CA VAL A 453 18.00 3.17 -20.38
C VAL A 453 19.16 2.93 -19.42
N ILE A 454 18.86 2.45 -18.21
CA ILE A 454 19.86 2.33 -17.12
C ILE A 454 20.90 1.24 -17.43
N ASP A 455 20.53 0.22 -18.21
CA ASP A 455 21.34 -0.98 -18.45
C ASP A 455 22.16 -0.92 -19.76
N ASP A 456 22.32 0.26 -20.39
CA ASP A 456 23.02 0.45 -21.68
C ASP A 456 24.14 1.50 -21.56
N GLU A 457 25.26 1.31 -22.26
CA GLU A 457 26.42 2.22 -22.27
C GLU A 457 26.03 3.65 -22.68
N ASN A 458 25.00 3.75 -23.53
CA ASN A 458 24.40 5.02 -23.95
C ASN A 458 22.99 5.18 -23.38
N SER A 459 22.89 5.71 -22.15
CA SER A 459 21.61 5.90 -21.43
C SER A 459 20.54 6.73 -22.15
N THR A 460 20.94 7.52 -23.16
CA THR A 460 20.05 8.37 -23.96
C THR A 460 19.57 7.74 -25.28
N VAL A 461 20.13 6.59 -25.68
CA VAL A 461 19.78 5.92 -26.93
C VAL A 461 18.80 4.80 -26.64
N PHE A 462 17.60 4.89 -27.23
CA PHE A 462 16.58 3.84 -27.06
C PHE A 462 16.72 2.79 -28.16
N THR A 463 17.05 1.55 -27.80
CA THR A 463 17.14 0.42 -28.72
C THR A 463 15.86 -0.42 -28.72
N ALA A 464 15.56 -1.05 -29.86
CA ALA A 464 14.36 -1.87 -30.02
C ALA A 464 14.35 -3.06 -29.05
N GLY A 465 13.31 -3.16 -28.23
CA GLY A 465 13.17 -4.23 -27.23
C GLY A 465 13.88 -3.99 -25.89
N ALA A 466 14.62 -2.89 -25.71
CA ALA A 466 15.22 -2.53 -24.43
C ALA A 466 14.18 -2.11 -23.39
N ILE A 467 14.55 -2.21 -22.10
CA ILE A 467 13.71 -1.75 -20.99
C ILE A 467 13.97 -0.26 -20.79
N VAL A 468 12.96 0.55 -21.10
CA VAL A 468 13.02 2.00 -20.88
C VAL A 468 12.56 2.28 -19.46
N THR A 469 13.38 3.00 -18.70
CA THR A 469 13.02 3.51 -17.37
C THR A 469 12.60 4.97 -17.49
N VAL A 470 11.38 5.27 -17.05
CA VAL A 470 10.84 6.61 -16.95
C VAL A 470 10.92 7.05 -15.50
N THR A 471 11.84 7.96 -15.21
CA THR A 471 12.04 8.54 -13.88
C THR A 471 11.19 9.80 -13.77
N VAL A 472 10.22 9.79 -12.87
CA VAL A 472 9.28 10.87 -12.59
C VAL A 472 9.64 11.50 -11.25
N LEU A 473 10.00 12.79 -11.28
CA LEU A 473 10.24 13.58 -10.08
C LEU A 473 8.99 14.43 -9.78
N LEU A 474 8.38 14.18 -8.63
CA LEU A 474 7.25 14.94 -8.10
C LEU A 474 7.74 15.85 -6.99
N LYS A 475 7.54 17.16 -7.13
CA LYS A 475 7.76 18.12 -6.04
C LYS A 475 6.43 18.78 -5.66
N ARG A 476 6.06 18.63 -4.40
CA ARG A 476 4.78 19.11 -3.87
C ARG A 476 4.97 20.47 -3.21
N LYS A 477 4.22 21.46 -3.68
CA LYS A 477 4.17 22.82 -3.13
C LYS A 477 2.73 23.18 -2.78
N ASN A 478 2.58 24.18 -1.92
CA ASN A 478 1.27 24.77 -1.62
C ASN A 478 0.94 25.84 -2.66
N LEU A 479 -0.35 25.97 -3.00
CA LEU A 479 -0.81 26.95 -3.96
C LEU A 479 -0.65 28.41 -3.48
N SER A 480 -0.36 28.62 -2.19
CA SER A 480 0.05 29.92 -1.62
C SER A 480 1.24 30.56 -2.32
N GLU A 481 2.19 29.76 -2.83
CA GLU A 481 3.39 30.27 -3.49
C GLU A 481 3.08 31.04 -4.78
N VAL A 482 1.91 30.81 -5.39
CA VAL A 482 1.53 31.37 -6.69
C VAL A 482 0.60 32.60 -6.54
N PHE A 483 0.36 33.05 -5.30
CA PHE A 483 -0.56 34.17 -5.06
C PHE A 483 0.01 35.49 -5.57
N GLY A 484 -0.55 36.00 -6.67
CA GLY A 484 -0.16 37.29 -7.27
C GLY A 484 0.92 37.22 -8.34
N ASP A 485 1.44 36.03 -8.63
CA ASP A 485 2.43 35.82 -9.69
C ASP A 485 1.74 35.64 -11.06
N GLU A 486 1.72 36.72 -11.85
CA GLU A 486 1.20 36.71 -13.24
C GLU A 486 2.16 36.00 -14.22
N THR A 487 3.39 35.68 -13.81
CA THR A 487 4.44 35.03 -14.62
C THR A 487 4.28 33.51 -14.72
N TYR A 488 3.52 32.88 -13.82
CA TYR A 488 3.23 31.44 -13.90
C TYR A 488 2.24 31.20 -15.03
N LYS A 489 2.75 30.95 -16.24
CA LYS A 489 1.95 30.42 -17.34
C LYS A 489 1.64 28.96 -17.03
N ASP A 490 0.35 28.61 -17.02
CA ASP A 490 -0.06 27.20 -17.09
C ASP A 490 0.69 26.54 -18.25
N ASN A 491 1.60 25.62 -17.95
CA ASN A 491 2.03 24.63 -18.94
C ASN A 491 0.75 23.91 -19.38
N LYS A 492 0.34 24.15 -20.63
CA LYS A 492 -0.92 23.67 -21.25
C LYS A 492 -0.97 22.14 -21.41
N ASN A 493 -0.83 21.40 -20.33
CA ASN A 493 -0.97 19.95 -20.32
C ASN A 493 -2.03 19.50 -19.31
N ILE A 494 -3.11 20.28 -19.19
CA ILE A 494 -4.33 19.83 -18.51
C ILE A 494 -5.14 19.03 -19.53
N ILE A 495 -5.63 17.87 -19.11
CA ILE A 495 -6.45 16.99 -19.94
C ILE A 495 -7.78 17.70 -20.23
N GLU A 496 -7.90 18.34 -21.39
CA GLU A 496 -9.20 18.78 -21.91
C GLU A 496 -9.97 17.53 -22.38
N ASN A 497 -11.06 17.19 -21.69
CA ASN A 497 -12.03 16.21 -22.17
C ASN A 497 -12.78 16.83 -23.35
N ASP A 498 -12.29 16.64 -24.58
CA ASP A 498 -12.99 17.02 -25.80
C ASP A 498 -14.16 16.05 -26.07
N GLU A 499 -15.36 16.39 -25.60
CA GLU A 499 -16.61 15.96 -26.22
C GLU A 499 -17.47 17.19 -26.58
N LYS A 500 -17.49 17.46 -27.88
CA LYS A 500 -18.32 18.39 -28.67
C LYS A 500 -19.64 18.83 -28.02
N GLU A 501 -19.82 20.14 -27.86
CA GLU A 501 -21.12 20.80 -27.96
C GLU A 501 -21.03 21.86 -29.07
N LYS A 502 -21.49 21.47 -30.27
CA LYS A 502 -22.01 22.42 -31.26
C LYS A 502 -23.49 22.60 -30.89
N GLU A 503 -23.80 23.64 -30.14
CA GLU A 503 -25.19 24.12 -30.05
C GLU A 503 -25.36 25.27 -31.06
N SER A 504 -25.98 24.90 -32.17
CA SER A 504 -26.76 25.78 -33.02
C SER A 504 -27.88 26.42 -32.20
N VAL A 505 -27.83 27.75 -32.11
CA VAL A 505 -28.93 28.56 -31.56
C VAL A 505 -30.08 28.55 -32.57
N GLU A 506 -31.05 27.67 -32.36
CA GLU A 506 -32.40 27.86 -32.87
C GLU A 506 -33.18 28.68 -31.83
N LYS A 507 -33.50 29.93 -32.18
CA LYS A 507 -34.53 30.71 -31.49
C LYS A 507 -35.79 30.66 -32.35
N GLU A 508 -36.87 30.10 -31.82
CA GLU A 508 -38.21 30.34 -32.34
C GLU A 508 -38.64 31.79 -32.03
N PRO A 509 -39.45 32.41 -32.91
CA PRO A 509 -39.80 33.82 -32.82
C PRO A 509 -41.09 34.05 -32.02
N GLU A 510 -41.09 35.08 -31.18
CA GLU A 510 -42.33 35.71 -30.69
C GLU A 510 -42.52 37.08 -31.35
N GLU A 511 -43.77 37.31 -31.73
CA GLU A 511 -44.30 38.45 -32.46
C GLU A 511 -44.23 39.77 -31.67
N SER A 512 -43.97 40.89 -32.35
CA SER A 512 -44.90 42.04 -32.39
C SER A 512 -44.37 43.25 -33.19
N LYS A 513 -45.17 43.60 -34.21
CA LYS A 513 -45.60 44.95 -34.64
C LYS A 513 -44.56 46.00 -35.12
N THR A 514 -44.49 46.11 -36.45
CA THR A 514 -44.74 47.29 -37.31
C THR A 514 -44.50 48.71 -36.77
N THR A 515 -43.58 49.44 -37.39
CA THR A 515 -43.71 50.83 -37.91
C THR A 515 -42.46 51.11 -38.78
N GLU A 516 -42.61 51.15 -40.11
CA GLU A 516 -42.58 52.36 -40.95
C GLU A 516 -41.30 53.22 -40.82
N GLU A 517 -40.43 53.16 -41.83
CA GLU A 517 -40.04 54.28 -42.71
C GLU A 517 -38.69 54.00 -43.43
N LYS A 518 -38.69 54.33 -44.73
CA LYS A 518 -37.57 54.49 -45.68
C LYS A 518 -37.53 56.00 -46.02
N PRO A 519 -36.60 56.56 -46.83
CA PRO A 519 -35.36 56.06 -47.45
C PRO A 519 -34.21 57.12 -47.40
N GLU A 520 -33.26 57.02 -48.36
CA GLU A 520 -32.32 58.03 -48.92
C GLU A 520 -30.87 57.94 -48.41
N ASN A 521 -29.87 57.56 -49.22
CA ASN A 521 -29.29 58.05 -50.48
C ASN A 521 -28.07 58.98 -50.28
N GLU A 522 -27.10 58.78 -51.17
CA GLU A 522 -26.08 59.72 -51.66
C GLU A 522 -24.71 59.86 -50.95
N ASP A 523 -23.71 59.26 -51.63
CA ASP A 523 -22.65 59.94 -52.39
C ASP A 523 -21.40 60.58 -51.71
N GLN A 524 -20.26 59.99 -52.13
CA GLN A 524 -19.13 60.60 -52.86
C GLN A 524 -17.91 61.25 -52.15
N SER A 525 -16.80 61.06 -52.90
CA SER A 525 -15.49 61.75 -52.95
C SER A 525 -14.38 61.22 -52.00
N LEU A 526 -13.33 60.52 -52.48
CA LEU A 526 -12.20 60.88 -53.38
C LEU A 526 -11.30 61.98 -52.78
N ILE A 527 -10.00 61.76 -52.50
CA ILE A 527 -8.83 62.04 -53.38
C ILE A 527 -7.53 61.58 -52.63
N LYS A 528 -6.76 60.61 -53.16
CA LYS A 528 -5.39 60.70 -53.81
C LYS A 528 -4.20 61.02 -52.85
N ASN A 529 -2.95 60.54 -52.93
CA ASN A 529 -2.04 59.90 -53.92
C ASN A 529 -0.89 59.22 -53.11
N ALA A 530 -0.31 58.05 -53.41
CA ALA A 530 0.45 57.51 -54.55
C ALA A 530 2.00 57.58 -54.40
N THR A 531 2.67 56.43 -54.54
CA THR A 531 3.98 56.12 -55.19
C THR A 531 4.22 54.61 -54.95
N SER A 532 4.09 53.65 -55.88
CA SER A 532 4.61 53.38 -57.23
C SER A 532 6.00 52.72 -57.28
N THR A 533 6.03 51.43 -57.64
CA THR A 533 6.94 50.88 -58.68
C THR A 533 6.30 49.66 -59.37
N SER A 534 6.22 49.77 -60.70
CA SER A 534 5.80 48.84 -61.76
C SER A 534 6.91 47.80 -62.07
N SER A 535 6.76 46.71 -62.86
CA SER A 535 6.25 46.63 -64.25
C SER A 535 6.02 45.19 -64.79
N SER A 536 4.76 44.84 -65.09
CA SER A 536 4.14 44.49 -66.41
C SER A 536 5.01 43.93 -67.60
N ARG A 537 4.77 42.68 -68.09
CA ARG A 537 4.02 42.24 -69.33
C ARG A 537 4.94 41.84 -70.53
N PRO A 538 4.51 41.23 -71.69
CA PRO A 538 3.15 40.98 -72.24
C PRO A 538 2.92 39.60 -72.95
N VAL A 539 1.78 39.47 -73.67
CA VAL A 539 1.21 38.33 -74.41
C VAL A 539 1.26 38.54 -75.94
N TRP A 540 1.60 37.50 -76.73
CA TRP A 540 1.13 37.11 -78.11
C TRP A 540 2.03 35.93 -78.59
N GLN A 541 1.61 34.77 -79.16
CA GLN A 541 0.76 34.48 -80.32
C GLN A 541 0.20 33.02 -80.32
N LYS A 542 -1.07 32.89 -80.75
CA LYS A 542 -1.79 31.83 -81.52
C LYS A 542 -1.23 30.38 -81.65
N LYS A 543 -2.06 29.36 -81.35
CA LYS A 543 -2.94 28.60 -82.29
C LYS A 543 -3.70 27.44 -81.59
N GLN A 544 -4.89 27.14 -82.12
CA GLN A 544 -5.90 26.16 -81.69
C GLN A 544 -5.42 24.69 -81.70
N TYR A 545 -5.93 23.84 -80.78
CA TYR A 545 -6.53 22.52 -81.12
C TYR A 545 -7.33 21.90 -79.94
N LYS A 546 -8.33 21.08 -80.30
CA LYS A 546 -9.41 20.44 -79.51
C LYS A 546 -8.93 19.52 -78.36
N PRO A 547 -9.75 19.27 -77.31
CA PRO A 547 -9.56 18.11 -76.43
C PRO A 547 -10.54 16.96 -76.75
N LYS A 548 -10.01 15.74 -76.91
CA LYS A 548 -10.76 14.49 -76.75
C LYS A 548 -9.91 13.42 -76.03
N LYS A 549 -10.45 12.97 -74.89
CA LYS A 549 -10.55 11.60 -74.34
C LYS A 549 -9.29 10.81 -73.95
N ALA A 550 -9.19 10.55 -72.64
CA ALA A 550 -9.25 9.22 -71.99
C ALA A 550 -9.60 9.48 -70.51
N GLY A 551 -10.40 8.74 -69.74
CA GLY A 551 -11.06 7.45 -69.89
C GLY A 551 -11.36 6.92 -68.48
N ALA A 552 -12.28 7.56 -67.73
CA ALA A 552 -12.70 7.13 -66.39
C ALA A 552 -14.07 6.43 -66.45
N LYS A 553 -14.10 5.11 -66.24
CA LYS A 553 -15.34 4.33 -66.12
C LYS A 553 -15.95 4.52 -64.73
N LYS A 554 -17.06 5.24 -64.66
CA LYS A 554 -18.04 5.19 -63.56
C LYS A 554 -18.77 3.85 -63.61
N GLN A 555 -18.68 3.03 -62.57
CA GLN A 555 -19.62 1.93 -62.33
C GLN A 555 -20.90 2.50 -61.71
N GLN A 556 -22.00 2.42 -62.46
CA GLN A 556 -23.36 2.52 -61.94
C GLN A 556 -23.66 1.28 -61.09
N GLN A 557 -23.82 1.44 -59.78
CA GLN A 557 -24.48 0.44 -58.95
C GLN A 557 -25.99 0.45 -59.24
N LYS A 558 -26.48 -0.60 -59.90
CA LYS A 558 -27.90 -0.97 -59.91
C LYS A 558 -28.33 -1.28 -58.47
N LYS A 559 -29.35 -0.59 -57.97
CA LYS A 559 -30.07 -0.99 -56.75
C LYS A 559 -30.85 -2.28 -57.05
N MET A 560 -30.38 -3.41 -56.52
CA MET A 560 -31.15 -4.66 -56.44
C MET A 560 -32.39 -4.45 -55.56
N SER A 561 -33.53 -5.00 -56.00
CA SER A 561 -34.79 -4.94 -55.27
C SER A 561 -34.73 -5.78 -53.98
N ASN A 562 -35.48 -5.39 -52.95
CA ASN A 562 -35.54 -6.12 -51.67
C ASN A 562 -36.03 -7.58 -51.81
N ALA A 563 -36.70 -7.92 -52.92
CA ALA A 563 -37.15 -9.28 -53.22
C ALA A 563 -35.99 -10.20 -53.65
N GLU A 564 -35.05 -9.69 -54.44
CA GLU A 564 -33.87 -10.45 -54.90
C GLU A 564 -32.88 -10.71 -53.75
N LYS A 565 -32.73 -9.75 -52.82
CA LYS A 565 -31.93 -9.95 -51.60
C LYS A 565 -32.53 -10.99 -50.66
N LYS A 566 -33.86 -11.09 -50.56
CA LYS A 566 -34.53 -12.14 -49.78
C LYS A 566 -34.37 -13.53 -50.40
N LYS A 567 -34.40 -13.63 -51.73
CA LYS A 567 -34.22 -14.90 -52.45
C LYS A 567 -32.78 -15.43 -52.31
N LEU A 568 -31.77 -14.57 -52.46
CA LEU A 568 -30.36 -14.94 -52.29
C LEU A 568 -30.04 -15.38 -50.85
N ASN A 569 -30.68 -14.77 -49.86
CA ASN A 569 -30.47 -15.10 -48.45
C ASN A 569 -31.21 -16.38 -48.01
N TRP A 570 -32.31 -16.74 -48.68
CA TRP A 570 -33.00 -18.02 -48.50
C TRP A 570 -32.22 -19.17 -49.14
N GLU A 571 -31.67 -18.99 -50.35
CA GLU A 571 -30.80 -19.98 -51.02
C GLU A 571 -29.50 -20.23 -50.25
N ARG A 572 -28.92 -19.20 -49.64
CA ARG A 572 -27.73 -19.34 -48.77
C ARG A 572 -28.02 -20.12 -47.48
N LYS A 573 -29.19 -19.90 -46.87
CA LYS A 573 -29.64 -20.68 -45.69
C LYS A 573 -29.94 -22.14 -46.01
N GLN A 574 -30.38 -22.46 -47.23
CA GLN A 574 -30.57 -23.84 -47.67
C GLN A 574 -29.24 -24.56 -47.85
N LYS A 575 -28.22 -23.90 -48.44
CA LYS A 575 -26.86 -24.44 -48.55
C LYS A 575 -26.16 -24.66 -47.20
N GLU A 576 -26.29 -23.71 -46.27
CA GLU A 576 -25.75 -23.87 -44.90
C GLU A 576 -26.44 -25.00 -44.11
N LYS A 577 -27.68 -25.37 -44.48
CA LYS A 577 -28.42 -26.47 -43.87
C LYS A 577 -28.02 -27.84 -44.45
N GLU A 578 -27.81 -27.93 -45.76
CA GLU A 578 -27.24 -29.12 -46.42
C GLU A 578 -25.79 -29.41 -45.97
N GLU A 579 -24.98 -28.39 -45.72
CA GLU A 579 -23.62 -28.57 -45.19
C GLU A 579 -23.62 -29.09 -43.74
N ARG A 580 -24.56 -28.63 -42.90
CA ARG A 580 -24.72 -29.12 -41.51
C ARG A 580 -25.28 -30.55 -41.44
N GLU A 581 -26.16 -30.93 -42.36
CA GLU A 581 -26.66 -32.32 -42.45
C GLU A 581 -25.55 -33.29 -42.89
N LYS A 582 -24.66 -32.87 -43.81
CA LYS A 582 -23.47 -33.65 -44.21
C LYS A 582 -22.40 -33.74 -43.11
N GLU A 583 -22.31 -32.75 -42.23
CA GLU A 583 -21.38 -32.74 -41.09
C GLU A 583 -21.88 -33.63 -39.93
N ASN A 584 -23.20 -33.72 -39.74
CA ASN A 584 -23.81 -34.63 -38.78
C ASN A 584 -23.76 -36.10 -39.23
N GLU A 585 -23.93 -36.40 -40.53
CA GLU A 585 -23.72 -37.77 -41.06
C GLU A 585 -22.27 -38.28 -40.92
N LYS A 586 -21.28 -37.37 -40.81
CA LYS A 586 -19.88 -37.73 -40.55
C LYS A 586 -19.60 -38.00 -39.08
N LYS A 587 -20.34 -37.38 -38.15
CA LYS A 587 -20.21 -37.62 -36.70
C LYS A 587 -20.86 -38.94 -36.26
N ASP A 588 -21.99 -39.32 -36.87
CA ASP A 588 -22.67 -40.60 -36.59
C ASP A 588 -21.92 -41.85 -37.10
N LYS A 589 -20.87 -41.67 -37.94
CA LYS A 589 -19.96 -42.75 -38.35
C LYS A 589 -18.73 -42.91 -37.46
N SER A 590 -18.41 -41.94 -36.60
CA SER A 590 -17.26 -42.02 -35.68
C SER A 590 -17.58 -42.54 -34.28
N GLU A 591 -18.86 -42.58 -33.88
CA GLU A 591 -19.29 -43.06 -32.55
C GLU A 591 -19.66 -44.56 -32.50
N LYS A 592 -19.47 -45.31 -33.59
CA LYS A 592 -19.80 -46.75 -33.64
C LYS A 592 -18.64 -47.72 -33.37
N ASN A 593 -17.48 -47.25 -32.90
CA ASN A 593 -16.28 -48.09 -32.73
C ASN A 593 -15.62 -48.05 -31.33
N LYS A 594 -16.30 -47.57 -30.29
CA LYS A 594 -15.79 -47.67 -28.91
C LYS A 594 -16.91 -47.97 -27.92
N ASP A 595 -17.50 -49.15 -28.05
CA ASP A 595 -18.30 -49.74 -26.98
C ASP A 595 -18.18 -51.27 -27.05
N GLU A 596 -17.01 -51.77 -26.65
CA GLU A 596 -16.68 -53.15 -26.27
C GLU A 596 -15.24 -53.09 -25.72
N THR A 597 -15.01 -52.75 -24.44
CA THR A 597 -14.81 -53.78 -23.41
C THR A 597 -14.96 -53.19 -22.01
N LYS A 598 -15.77 -53.87 -21.20
CA LYS A 598 -16.13 -53.60 -19.81
C LYS A 598 -15.13 -54.21 -18.82
N LYS A 599 -14.97 -53.52 -17.69
CA LYS A 599 -15.04 -53.97 -16.27
C LYS A 599 -14.24 -55.19 -15.79
N HIS A 600 -13.36 -54.95 -14.81
CA HIS A 600 -13.32 -55.44 -13.40
C HIS A 600 -11.96 -55.00 -12.82
N SER A 601 -11.71 -54.67 -11.55
CA SER A 601 -12.38 -54.87 -10.25
C SER A 601 -11.70 -53.95 -9.21
N ASP A 602 -12.44 -53.63 -8.15
CA ASP A 602 -12.01 -52.91 -6.96
C ASP A 602 -11.13 -53.73 -5.99
N ASP A 603 -10.54 -52.99 -5.04
CA ASP A 603 -10.20 -53.31 -3.63
C ASP A 603 -8.78 -53.72 -3.19
N ASN A 604 -8.26 -52.86 -2.29
CA ASN A 604 -7.41 -53.06 -1.10
C ASN A 604 -6.09 -53.84 -1.17
N GLU A 605 -4.98 -53.19 -0.77
CA GLU A 605 -4.27 -53.52 0.48
C GLU A 605 -3.19 -52.50 0.86
N ASN A 606 -2.95 -52.44 2.16
CA ASN A 606 -2.11 -51.54 2.93
C ASN A 606 -0.69 -52.12 3.05
N SER A 607 0.40 -51.33 2.93
CA SER A 607 1.66 -51.64 3.63
C SER A 607 2.64 -50.46 3.66
N ASN A 608 3.21 -50.30 4.84
CA ASN A 608 4.33 -49.43 5.20
C ASN A 608 5.60 -49.75 4.40
N SER A 609 6.42 -48.72 4.15
CA SER A 609 7.86 -48.83 4.35
C SER A 609 8.47 -47.44 4.59
N GLU A 610 9.09 -47.31 5.76
CA GLU A 610 10.07 -46.27 6.12
C GLU A 610 11.45 -46.69 5.59
N SER A 611 12.28 -45.72 5.22
CA SER A 611 13.76 -45.67 5.28
C SER A 611 14.21 -44.48 4.42
N ASP A 612 14.69 -43.39 5.03
CA ASP A 612 16.07 -43.11 5.44
C ASP A 612 16.87 -42.38 4.33
N GLY A 613 17.45 -41.23 4.71
CA GLY A 613 18.24 -40.39 3.81
C GLY A 613 18.75 -39.13 4.51
N SER A 614 19.76 -39.33 5.36
CA SER A 614 20.60 -38.37 6.07
C SER A 614 21.34 -37.36 5.16
N SER A 615 21.66 -36.17 5.69
CA SER A 615 22.79 -35.30 5.33
C SER A 615 22.73 -34.04 6.20
N SER A 616 23.25 -34.05 7.43
CA SER A 616 24.63 -33.67 7.82
C SER A 616 24.93 -32.18 7.73
N GLU A 617 25.14 -31.62 8.93
CA GLU A 617 25.74 -30.34 9.27
C GLU A 617 27.23 -30.32 8.89
N GLU A 618 27.76 -29.15 8.52
CA GLU A 618 29.15 -28.78 8.79
C GLU A 618 29.21 -27.33 9.29
N GLU A 619 29.78 -27.18 10.49
CA GLU A 619 30.37 -25.96 11.05
C GLU A 619 31.65 -25.61 10.24
N GLU A 620 32.30 -24.44 10.30
CA GLU A 620 32.94 -23.87 11.48
C GLU A 620 33.65 -22.52 11.18
N SER A 621 33.90 -21.76 12.26
CA SER A 621 35.02 -20.82 12.50
C SER A 621 34.94 -19.38 11.92
N GLY A 622 35.32 -18.30 12.63
CA GLY A 622 35.94 -18.15 13.96
C GLY A 622 37.28 -17.40 13.92
N LYS A 623 37.28 -16.06 14.08
CA LYS A 623 38.41 -15.18 14.53
C LYS A 623 37.94 -13.71 14.47
N SER A 624 37.71 -12.99 15.58
CA SER A 624 38.59 -12.44 16.64
C SER A 624 39.42 -11.22 16.22
N ASP A 625 39.28 -10.16 17.04
CA ASP A 625 40.26 -9.14 17.47
C ASP A 625 39.64 -7.71 17.38
N HIS A 626 39.25 -7.11 18.53
CA HIS A 626 40.03 -6.12 19.32
C HIS A 626 40.35 -4.82 18.55
N GLU A 627 40.30 -3.60 19.07
CA GLU A 627 39.84 -2.95 20.29
C GLU A 627 40.09 -1.42 20.06
N ASN A 628 39.38 -0.56 20.79
CA ASN A 628 39.80 0.79 21.22
C ASN A 628 39.82 2.01 20.25
N ASP A 629 38.83 2.88 20.52
CA ASP A 629 38.98 4.16 21.24
C ASP A 629 39.49 5.45 20.56
N ASP A 630 38.66 6.48 20.75
CA ASP A 630 38.91 7.91 20.94
C ASP A 630 39.84 8.74 20.03
N SER A 631 39.25 9.80 19.44
CA SER A 631 39.54 11.22 19.74
C SER A 631 39.64 12.19 18.54
N LYS A 632 38.68 13.13 18.53
CA LYS A 632 38.77 14.59 18.34
C LYS A 632 39.83 15.24 17.40
N LYS A 633 39.27 16.18 16.63
CA LYS A 633 39.75 17.55 16.25
C LYS A 633 40.47 17.73 14.91
N ALA A 634 39.72 18.38 14.00
CA ALA A 634 40.05 19.62 13.31
C ALA A 634 41.53 20.03 13.19
N ASN A 635 42.03 20.11 11.96
CA ASN A 635 42.49 21.40 11.43
C ASN A 635 42.63 21.41 9.91
N ASN A 636 42.35 22.61 9.40
CA ASN A 636 42.30 23.04 8.01
C ASN A 636 43.71 23.23 7.45
N SER A 637 44.04 22.63 6.29
CA SER A 637 45.07 23.20 5.41
C SER A 637 44.77 22.84 3.96
N LYS A 638 44.40 23.86 3.18
CA LYS A 638 44.37 23.83 1.71
C LYS A 638 45.76 23.53 1.16
N ARG A 639 45.87 22.48 0.35
CA ARG A 639 46.91 22.36 -0.68
C ARG A 639 46.23 21.89 -1.96
N VAL A 640 46.39 22.68 -3.02
CA VAL A 640 45.90 22.39 -4.37
C VAL A 640 46.99 21.63 -5.11
N GLN A 641 46.63 20.47 -5.67
CA GLN A 641 47.27 19.63 -6.71
C GLN A 641 46.58 18.26 -6.58
N GLU A 642 46.15 17.50 -7.58
CA GLU A 642 46.20 17.47 -9.04
C GLU A 642 45.05 16.52 -9.43
N HIS A 643 44.39 16.70 -10.58
CA HIS A 643 43.33 15.80 -11.05
C HIS A 643 43.87 14.36 -11.21
N SER A 644 43.32 13.42 -10.44
CA SER A 644 43.28 11.99 -10.74
C SER A 644 41.81 11.57 -10.88
N ASN A 645 41.56 10.60 -11.77
CA ASN A 645 40.25 10.12 -12.19
C ASN A 645 39.54 9.29 -11.11
N ASP A 646 39.29 9.87 -9.94
CA ASP A 646 38.58 9.20 -8.83
C ASP A 646 37.12 9.65 -8.69
N ASP A 647 36.68 10.67 -9.45
CA ASP A 647 35.32 11.21 -9.39
C ASP A 647 34.26 10.22 -9.93
N ASP A 648 34.63 9.29 -10.83
CA ASP A 648 33.69 8.33 -11.42
C ASP A 648 33.30 7.20 -10.43
N ASP A 649 34.24 6.77 -9.58
CA ASP A 649 33.99 5.71 -8.59
C ASP A 649 33.17 6.21 -7.40
N ASP A 650 33.34 7.47 -6.99
CA ASP A 650 32.53 8.11 -5.93
C ASP A 650 31.09 8.34 -6.41
N ASP A 651 30.89 8.79 -7.66
CA ASP A 651 29.57 8.93 -8.28
C ASP A 651 28.85 7.57 -8.42
N ASP A 652 29.58 6.51 -8.77
CA ASP A 652 29.03 5.15 -8.88
C ASP A 652 28.77 4.51 -7.52
N TRP A 653 29.58 4.80 -6.50
CA TRP A 653 29.31 4.43 -5.11
C TRP A 653 28.08 5.16 -4.53
N GLU A 654 27.88 6.45 -4.84
CA GLU A 654 26.67 7.18 -4.45
C GLU A 654 25.41 6.64 -5.16
N LYS A 655 25.51 6.30 -6.45
CA LYS A 655 24.42 5.60 -7.19
C LYS A 655 24.12 4.23 -6.59
N PHE A 656 25.13 3.50 -6.14
CA PHE A 656 24.98 2.19 -5.51
C PHE A 656 24.31 2.29 -4.13
N GLN A 657 24.73 3.25 -3.28
CA GLN A 657 24.11 3.50 -1.97
C GLN A 657 22.67 3.99 -2.09
N THR A 658 22.36 4.86 -3.05
CA THR A 658 20.97 5.25 -3.34
C THR A 658 20.14 4.06 -3.84
N GLY A 659 20.73 3.14 -4.60
CA GLY A 659 20.12 1.86 -4.99
C GLY A 659 19.83 0.90 -3.83
N ILE A 660 20.70 0.86 -2.82
CA ILE A 660 20.52 0.05 -1.60
C ILE A 660 19.43 0.64 -0.70
N ASN A 661 19.47 1.95 -0.44
CA ASN A 661 18.42 2.64 0.33
C ASN A 661 17.03 2.51 -0.33
N LYS A 662 16.97 2.39 -1.66
CA LYS A 662 15.73 2.09 -2.42
C LYS A 662 15.20 0.67 -2.15
N ARG A 663 16.08 -0.32 -1.95
CA ARG A 663 15.70 -1.70 -1.60
C ARG A 663 15.25 -1.81 -0.14
N ASP A 664 15.89 -1.08 0.78
CA ASP A 664 15.50 -1.05 2.19
C ASP A 664 14.14 -0.38 2.41
N ARG A 665 13.82 0.69 1.66
CA ARG A 665 12.46 1.28 1.59
C ARG A 665 11.40 0.34 1.03
N ALA A 666 11.77 -0.72 0.31
CA ALA A 666 10.82 -1.73 -0.17
C ALA A 666 10.49 -2.78 0.91
N LEU A 667 11.38 -2.96 1.90
CA LEU A 667 11.22 -3.89 3.03
C LEU A 667 10.51 -3.23 4.22
N GLU A 668 10.66 -1.91 4.39
CA GLU A 668 9.82 -1.12 5.29
C GLU A 668 8.43 -0.92 4.66
N GLY A 669 7.37 -1.42 5.29
CA GLY A 669 6.01 -1.22 4.80
C GLY A 669 5.72 0.27 4.56
N ARG A 670 5.42 0.63 3.30
CA ARG A 670 5.20 2.02 2.86
C ARG A 670 4.33 2.82 3.83
N SER A 671 4.82 3.96 4.27
CA SER A 671 4.09 4.90 5.10
C SER A 671 2.94 5.50 4.26
N LYS A 672 1.71 5.52 4.78
CA LYS A 672 0.55 6.11 4.09
C LYS A 672 0.27 7.52 4.58
N GLN A 673 1.32 8.33 4.73
CA GLN A 673 1.20 9.67 5.30
C GLN A 673 1.64 10.72 4.29
N SER A 674 0.70 11.59 3.92
CA SER A 674 0.93 12.78 3.10
C SER A 674 0.16 13.96 3.70
N HIS A 675 -0.23 14.94 2.88
CA HIS A 675 -0.96 16.11 3.34
C HIS A 675 -2.47 15.84 3.43
N SER A 676 -3.15 16.50 4.38
CA SER A 676 -4.58 16.33 4.61
C SER A 676 -5.42 17.08 3.58
N VAL A 677 -6.38 16.38 2.98
CA VAL A 677 -7.31 16.92 1.99
C VAL A 677 -8.45 17.69 2.65
N HIS A 678 -8.83 18.83 2.07
CA HIS A 678 -10.08 19.51 2.41
C HIS A 678 -11.26 18.80 1.73
N CYS A 679 -12.00 17.99 2.50
CA CYS A 679 -13.18 17.24 2.04
C CYS A 679 -14.30 17.23 3.10
N PRO A 680 -15.18 18.25 3.15
CA PRO A 680 -16.20 18.37 4.20
C PRO A 680 -17.34 17.34 4.08
N TYR A 681 -17.58 16.79 2.89
CA TYR A 681 -18.64 15.82 2.63
C TYR A 681 -18.16 14.37 2.80
N PHE A 682 -16.86 14.14 2.91
CA PHE A 682 -16.27 12.82 3.12
C PHE A 682 -16.14 12.54 4.64
N PRO A 683 -16.58 11.37 5.13
CA PRO A 683 -16.73 11.13 6.58
C PRO A 683 -15.41 10.92 7.34
N GLU A 684 -14.32 10.56 6.66
CA GLU A 684 -13.01 10.31 7.28
C GLU A 684 -11.97 11.34 6.87
N ASP A 685 -10.82 11.35 7.54
CA ASP A 685 -9.68 12.13 7.07
C ASP A 685 -9.00 11.43 5.90
N LYS A 686 -8.93 12.14 4.78
CA LYS A 686 -8.30 11.66 3.55
C LYS A 686 -6.96 12.35 3.38
N GLN A 687 -5.94 11.55 3.10
CA GLN A 687 -4.60 12.00 2.72
C GLN A 687 -4.52 12.15 1.19
N GLU A 688 -3.71 13.10 0.72
CA GLU A 688 -3.47 13.36 -0.70
C GLU A 688 -2.67 12.23 -1.34
N TYR A 689 -3.25 11.54 -2.33
CA TYR A 689 -2.56 10.51 -3.11
C TYR A 689 -2.63 10.80 -4.60
N TRP A 690 -1.68 10.22 -5.34
CA TRP A 690 -1.51 10.44 -6.78
C TRP A 690 -1.30 9.12 -7.50
N TRP A 691 -1.81 9.02 -8.72
CA TRP A 691 -1.47 7.93 -9.64
C TRP A 691 -0.56 8.43 -10.74
N VAL A 692 0.52 7.69 -10.97
CA VAL A 692 1.44 7.94 -12.09
C VAL A 692 1.48 6.70 -12.97
N TYR A 693 1.29 6.88 -14.27
CA TYR A 693 1.35 5.80 -15.25
C TYR A 693 1.76 6.29 -16.63
N VAL A 694 2.33 5.39 -17.43
CA VAL A 694 2.66 5.64 -18.83
C VAL A 694 1.61 4.97 -19.73
N SER A 695 1.15 5.72 -20.72
CA SER A 695 0.14 5.28 -21.67
C SER A 695 0.45 5.68 -23.10
N ASP A 696 -0.06 4.90 -24.04
CA ASP A 696 -0.11 5.29 -25.44
C ASP A 696 -1.53 5.73 -25.83
N ARG A 697 -1.68 7.02 -26.15
CA ARG A 697 -2.97 7.61 -26.53
C ARG A 697 -3.43 7.15 -27.91
N LYS A 698 -2.50 6.81 -28.82
CA LYS A 698 -2.84 6.38 -30.19
C LYS A 698 -3.43 4.99 -30.19
N SER A 699 -2.80 4.05 -29.49
CA SER A 699 -3.29 2.67 -29.37
C SER A 699 -4.30 2.47 -28.24
N ARG A 700 -4.51 3.49 -27.37
CA ARG A 700 -5.40 3.45 -26.20
C ARG A 700 -5.02 2.35 -25.20
N THR A 701 -3.73 2.01 -25.14
CA THR A 701 -3.20 0.97 -24.27
C THR A 701 -2.42 1.57 -23.11
N LEU A 702 -2.43 0.85 -22.00
CA LEU A 702 -1.60 1.14 -20.84
C LEU A 702 -0.27 0.38 -20.99
N LEU A 703 0.86 1.04 -20.78
CA LEU A 703 2.18 0.40 -20.86
C LEU A 703 2.65 -0.08 -19.50
N THR A 704 2.48 0.73 -18.47
CA THR A 704 2.90 0.43 -17.09
C THR A 704 1.69 0.35 -16.17
N ALA A 705 1.71 -0.59 -15.22
CA ALA A 705 0.76 -0.60 -14.11
C ALA A 705 0.75 0.77 -13.39
N PRO A 706 -0.41 1.32 -13.00
CA PRO A 706 -0.44 2.61 -12.32
C PRO A 706 0.20 2.51 -10.95
N TYR A 707 1.19 3.36 -10.71
CA TYR A 707 1.84 3.47 -9.41
C TYR A 707 1.06 4.43 -8.52
N HIS A 708 0.65 3.97 -7.34
CA HIS A 708 -0.08 4.76 -6.36
C HIS A 708 0.90 5.35 -5.34
N VAL A 709 1.03 6.67 -5.39
CA VAL A 709 1.94 7.51 -4.62
C VAL A 709 1.28 7.90 -3.30
N THR A 710 1.79 7.38 -2.18
CA THR A 710 1.20 7.60 -0.85
C THR A 710 2.06 8.43 0.10
N GLU A 711 3.30 8.75 -0.28
CA GLU A 711 4.34 9.32 0.60
C GLU A 711 4.75 10.74 0.21
N LEU A 712 4.01 11.37 -0.70
CA LEU A 712 4.36 12.69 -1.23
C LEU A 712 4.15 13.80 -0.18
N VAL A 713 5.19 14.06 0.62
CA VAL A 713 5.25 15.21 1.54
C VAL A 713 5.87 16.42 0.84
N ASP A 714 7.13 16.33 0.42
CA ASP A 714 7.85 17.43 -0.24
C ASP A 714 8.39 17.04 -1.62
N TYR A 715 9.07 15.90 -1.72
CA TYR A 715 9.61 15.35 -2.95
C TYR A 715 9.47 13.82 -3.00
N GLU A 716 9.17 13.27 -4.17
CA GLU A 716 9.15 11.83 -4.40
C GLU A 716 9.66 11.52 -5.82
N GLU A 717 10.52 10.52 -5.93
CA GLU A 717 11.05 10.02 -7.21
C GLU A 717 10.46 8.64 -7.48
N ILE A 718 9.88 8.45 -8.66
CA ILE A 718 9.21 7.22 -9.06
C ILE A 718 9.80 6.73 -10.37
N GLN A 719 10.13 5.45 -10.43
CA GLN A 719 10.67 4.82 -11.65
C GLN A 719 9.63 3.87 -12.24
N LEU A 720 9.20 4.16 -13.47
CA LEU A 720 8.27 3.32 -14.22
C LEU A 720 9.01 2.64 -15.37
N LYS A 721 8.97 1.31 -15.41
CA LYS A 721 9.69 0.51 -16.41
C LYS A 721 8.72 -0.08 -17.43
N PHE A 722 9.03 0.05 -18.71
CA PHE A 722 8.31 -0.64 -19.78
C PHE A 722 9.25 -1.06 -20.92
N THR A 723 8.84 -2.07 -21.69
CA THR A 723 9.61 -2.56 -22.84
C THR A 723 9.38 -1.67 -24.05
N ALA A 724 10.46 -1.19 -24.69
CA ALA A 724 10.39 -0.46 -25.94
C ALA A 724 9.73 -1.31 -27.04
N PRO A 725 8.99 -0.68 -27.97
CA PRO A 725 8.47 -1.37 -29.16
C PRO A 725 9.58 -2.10 -29.93
N ARG A 726 9.22 -3.22 -30.57
CA ARG A 726 10.16 -4.06 -31.31
C ARG A 726 10.68 -3.45 -32.61
N TRP A 727 9.97 -2.48 -33.17
CA TRP A 727 10.27 -1.96 -34.51
C TRP A 727 10.85 -0.56 -34.37
N PRO A 728 11.94 -0.24 -35.08
CA PRO A 728 12.55 1.08 -35.01
C PRO A 728 11.58 2.12 -35.61
N ASN A 729 11.20 3.10 -34.78
CA ASN A 729 10.35 4.21 -35.18
C ASN A 729 10.33 5.28 -34.06
N VAL A 730 9.80 6.45 -34.39
CA VAL A 730 9.50 7.50 -33.41
C VAL A 730 8.12 7.24 -32.79
N TYR A 731 8.12 6.86 -31.53
CA TYR A 731 6.91 6.66 -30.73
C TYR A 731 6.63 7.85 -29.82
N THR A 732 5.35 8.10 -29.58
CA THR A 732 4.89 9.20 -28.71
C THR A 732 4.10 8.60 -27.56
N PHE A 733 4.61 8.71 -26.34
CA PHE A 733 3.96 8.22 -25.13
C PHE A 733 3.54 9.38 -24.24
N ALA A 734 2.55 9.15 -23.39
CA ALA A 734 2.07 10.14 -22.42
C ALA A 734 2.25 9.59 -21.00
N VAL A 735 3.00 10.32 -20.18
CA VAL A 735 3.02 10.11 -18.72
C VAL A 735 1.90 10.93 -18.12
N CYS A 736 1.00 10.25 -17.43
CA CYS A 736 -0.16 10.84 -16.81
C CYS A 736 0.06 10.88 -15.30
N LEU A 737 -0.17 12.06 -14.72
CA LEU A 737 -0.28 12.27 -13.27
C LEU A 737 -1.75 12.58 -12.97
N ARG A 738 -2.38 11.77 -12.12
CA ARG A 738 -3.77 11.98 -11.71
C ARG A 738 -3.93 12.08 -10.21
N SER A 739 -4.81 12.97 -9.77
CA SER A 739 -5.13 13.11 -8.35
C SER A 739 -6.22 12.14 -7.94
N ASP A 740 -6.04 11.49 -6.79
CA ASP A 740 -7.07 10.68 -6.15
C ASP A 740 -8.12 11.54 -5.41
N SER A 741 -7.73 12.75 -4.99
CA SER A 741 -8.48 13.53 -4.00
C SER A 741 -9.05 14.85 -4.51
N TYR A 742 -8.52 15.40 -5.60
CA TYR A 742 -8.97 16.68 -6.17
C TYR A 742 -9.34 16.53 -7.64
N LEU A 743 -10.40 17.20 -8.09
CA LEU A 743 -10.72 17.32 -9.53
C LEU A 743 -9.99 18.53 -10.13
N GLY A 744 -9.50 18.39 -11.36
CA GLY A 744 -8.90 19.49 -12.13
C GLY A 744 -7.41 19.73 -11.88
N PHE A 745 -6.74 18.82 -11.17
CA PHE A 745 -5.29 18.86 -10.91
C PHE A 745 -4.51 17.80 -11.72
N ASP A 746 -5.18 17.12 -12.64
CA ASP A 746 -4.54 16.11 -13.49
C ASP A 746 -3.60 16.78 -14.51
N ARG A 747 -2.42 16.21 -14.67
CA ARG A 747 -1.40 16.68 -15.62
C ARG A 747 -0.97 15.54 -16.55
N MET A 748 -0.58 15.92 -17.75
CA MET A 748 -0.01 15.01 -18.74
C MET A 748 1.35 15.54 -19.20
N HIS A 749 2.26 14.65 -19.55
CA HIS A 749 3.51 15.02 -20.22
C HIS A 749 3.77 14.07 -21.37
N GLU A 750 3.89 14.61 -22.58
CA GLU A 750 4.16 13.83 -23.78
C GLU A 750 5.67 13.62 -23.94
N ILE A 751 6.09 12.36 -23.97
CA ILE A 751 7.46 11.95 -24.28
C ILE A 751 7.53 11.46 -25.72
N LYS A 752 8.58 11.85 -26.44
CA LYS A 752 8.92 11.28 -27.75
C LYS A 752 10.11 10.33 -27.59
N LEU A 753 9.91 9.08 -27.95
CA LEU A 753 10.92 8.02 -27.90
C LEU A 753 11.35 7.70 -29.33
N ASP A 754 12.61 7.95 -29.67
CA ASP A 754 13.18 7.56 -30.97
C ASP A 754 13.87 6.20 -30.83
N VAL A 755 13.20 5.14 -31.28
CA VAL A 755 13.67 3.77 -31.12
C VAL A 755 14.54 3.40 -32.32
N LYS A 756 15.82 3.12 -32.04
CA LYS A 756 16.80 2.64 -33.01
C LYS A 756 16.80 1.11 -33.08
N GLU A 757 17.33 0.58 -34.18
CA GLU A 757 17.56 -0.86 -34.32
C GLU A 757 18.58 -1.32 -33.26
N ALA A 758 18.32 -2.47 -32.64
CA ALA A 758 19.23 -3.02 -31.64
C ALA A 758 20.57 -3.38 -32.31
N PRO A 759 21.72 -3.05 -31.71
CA PRO A 759 23.01 -3.53 -32.20
C PRO A 759 22.98 -5.06 -32.21
N LYS A 760 23.52 -5.67 -33.27
CA LYS A 760 23.64 -7.12 -33.35
C LYS A 760 24.58 -7.55 -32.22
N ILE A 761 24.10 -8.46 -31.36
CA ILE A 761 24.94 -9.10 -30.35
C ILE A 761 26.10 -9.77 -31.11
N PRO A 762 27.37 -9.50 -30.79
CA PRO A 762 28.48 -10.22 -31.36
C PRO A 762 28.28 -11.71 -31.09
N THR A 763 27.95 -12.49 -32.12
CA THR A 763 27.81 -13.95 -32.05
C THR A 763 29.17 -14.65 -32.05
N GLU A 764 30.23 -13.90 -32.26
CA GLU A 764 31.60 -14.37 -32.10
C GLU A 764 31.94 -14.26 -30.61
N HIS A 765 31.69 -15.34 -29.87
CA HIS A 765 32.52 -15.61 -28.71
C HIS A 765 33.98 -15.57 -29.19
N PRO A 766 34.90 -14.87 -28.50
CA PRO A 766 36.31 -15.09 -28.72
C PRO A 766 36.59 -16.51 -28.22
N GLN A 767 36.38 -17.48 -29.11
CA GLN A 767 36.98 -18.78 -29.02
C GLN A 767 38.47 -18.47 -28.97
N TRP A 768 39.10 -18.85 -27.87
CA TRP A 768 40.52 -18.70 -27.63
C TRP A 768 41.25 -19.14 -28.91
N GLU A 769 41.71 -18.17 -29.70
CA GLU A 769 42.68 -18.41 -30.76
C GLU A 769 43.97 -18.76 -30.02
N MET A 770 44.08 -20.03 -29.62
CA MET A 770 45.38 -20.62 -29.31
C MET A 770 46.15 -20.50 -30.62
N SER A 771 47.08 -19.56 -30.65
CA SER A 771 48.01 -19.39 -31.76
C SER A 771 48.83 -20.66 -31.91
N ASP A 772 48.52 -21.45 -32.94
CA ASP A 772 49.36 -22.53 -33.44
C ASP A 772 50.61 -21.92 -34.11
N GLU A 773 51.52 -21.38 -33.31
CA GLU A 773 52.88 -21.03 -33.72
C GLU A 773 53.86 -21.48 -32.64
N GLU A 774 54.10 -22.79 -32.54
CA GLU A 774 55.34 -23.39 -32.07
C GLU A 774 55.24 -24.91 -32.26
N ASP A 775 55.74 -25.42 -33.39
CA ASP A 775 56.73 -26.52 -33.44
C ASP A 775 56.86 -27.12 -34.85
N GLU A 776 57.72 -26.51 -35.66
CA GLU A 776 58.44 -27.25 -36.71
C GLU A 776 59.58 -28.05 -36.05
N SER A 777 59.38 -29.35 -35.77
CA SER A 777 60.50 -30.30 -35.89
C SER A 777 60.07 -31.76 -36.08
N LYS A 778 60.19 -32.19 -37.35
CA LYS A 778 60.71 -33.49 -37.82
C LYS A 778 59.95 -34.80 -37.54
N ALA A 779 59.66 -35.42 -38.69
CA ALA A 779 59.93 -36.81 -39.08
C ALA A 779 58.82 -37.85 -38.84
N ASP A 780 58.37 -38.39 -39.97
CA ASP A 780 58.08 -39.80 -40.28
C ASP A 780 57.40 -40.64 -39.18
N ASP A 781 56.14 -41.04 -39.39
CA ASP A 781 55.82 -42.39 -39.87
C ASP A 781 54.29 -42.55 -40.02
N ASP A 782 53.90 -43.37 -40.99
CA ASP A 782 52.54 -43.85 -41.18
C ASP A 782 52.12 -44.72 -39.98
N ASN A 783 50.84 -44.66 -39.58
CA ASN A 783 49.94 -45.83 -39.53
C ASN A 783 48.65 -45.58 -38.74
N GLU A 784 47.61 -46.21 -39.29
CA GLU A 784 46.34 -46.56 -38.68
C GLU A 784 46.52 -47.25 -37.31
N ASP A 785 45.62 -47.00 -36.36
CA ASP A 785 44.70 -48.03 -35.83
C ASP A 785 44.23 -47.78 -34.38
N VAL A 786 42.91 -47.91 -34.26
CA VAL A 786 42.19 -48.72 -33.26
C VAL A 786 42.44 -48.42 -31.78
N SER A 787 41.41 -47.80 -31.21
CA SER A 787 41.02 -47.91 -29.81
C SER A 787 40.74 -49.37 -29.40
N GLU A 788 41.50 -49.93 -28.46
CA GLU A 788 41.01 -50.95 -27.53
C GLU A 788 41.95 -51.20 -26.31
N PHE A 789 41.42 -50.88 -25.12
CA PHE A 789 41.37 -51.72 -23.91
C PHE A 789 42.47 -51.72 -22.81
N THR A 790 41.96 -52.00 -21.59
CA THR A 790 42.55 -52.37 -20.27
C THR A 790 43.03 -51.21 -19.36
N THR A 791 42.42 -50.88 -18.21
CA THR A 791 42.08 -51.59 -16.93
C THR A 791 43.27 -51.91 -16.02
N ASP A 792 43.19 -51.42 -14.77
CA ASP A 792 43.33 -52.14 -13.48
C ASP A 792 43.69 -51.10 -12.37
N GLU A 793 42.81 -50.87 -11.36
CA GLU A 793 42.87 -51.39 -9.96
C GLU A 793 44.04 -50.80 -9.15
N ASP A 794 44.01 -50.41 -7.87
CA ASP A 794 43.06 -50.32 -6.75
C ASP A 794 43.82 -49.60 -5.59
N VAL A 795 43.13 -49.22 -4.49
CA VAL A 795 43.52 -49.32 -3.05
C VAL A 795 42.94 -48.16 -2.20
N GLU A 796 41.88 -48.51 -1.44
CA GLU A 796 41.60 -48.35 0.02
C GLU A 796 42.19 -47.11 0.77
N ASP A 797 41.49 -46.38 1.64
CA ASP A 797 40.51 -46.74 2.69
C ASP A 797 39.29 -45.78 2.78
#